data_AF-A0A558BZ99-F1
#
_entry.id   AF-A0A558BZ99-F1
#
_cell.length_a   1.000
_cell.length_b   1.000
_cell.length_c   1.000
_cell.angle_alpha   90.00
_cell.angle_beta   90.00
_cell.angle_gamma   90.00
#
_symmetry.space_group_name_H-M   'P 1'
#
loop_
_entity.id
_entity.type
_entity.pdbx_description
1 polymer ?
#
loop_
_entity_poly.entity_id
_entity_poly.type
_entity_poly.pdbx_seq_one_letter_code
_entity_poly.pdbx_strand_id
1 'polypeptide(L)'
;MQLTLRYHEQAQRPACAAFLRGTDPAAWLRELGRWQLAASQLSCYLVPESIRSGQLAGLFVVVAEGASLPTDVLEPYGQVAGQRLYVPVQAGLWPATTPDELQAALLWPRQLLHPSIGLVGFDTIDELDLGTLLDCAPPRPTDWGRAQPGHSPKPRLQQLRVLRPTAAEVLETLQQDVGTAPLTDLPGTAEAQPGPVRQWFEQLRYQLVKTCLGWVRRQRQGREPSSGHGFDWGRLFKVLGGVVLVAVGVLGIFALLSQGSFSSMGIVLALVVRMLVKFLDGNKDARPAPAPHFGRPQAAQPGRLEKWLAGNLNALEKKRQNEIERLLRLFNDNPAEALKYAIPLGGPYQNRGTAPPLALLGPRNTSFNLSGLGGGRATDQWDIGDYQHDLRRQYQSAANQELLAGRYAKAAYIHAHLLGDYLAAANALEQGHLFREAAALHKDHLHSPAGAARCLERGGLLLEAAEIYAELTQHEKAGDLYTQLAQPALAARHYERGITLLLDNDDRPAAARLLADKLHAPDRAQQVLLEGWASPKQPEVCLTQYFELASAQAHDLGAQVQTVFRQHTTSAQQVPLLRVLATVADRHATPELLTASRDIAYEVISTEAAAGNLEPLPLLRHFEPTDRLLAADCSRYTTSQPLRATVARRPATMQLDATIKWKQAASHRHQWVALGVRGEQLHLARGNWYGHLEYYSWAVPLPAETHMELVVDEFQSTTLLVRTSANAALPTLHLPKNKHFAEALTVECPTWLPPWPTRVAVLPTGTAAAQLQGDTVLLQRYTATGQLLPALTYRLSTAEQSFSGTEYGWPGSLLYYDGKYFTYWQNQMIWLAESGRHRMHILPTEAYQLVRSPYTAELSLAVVSEEGFMRWEPSKPTRNAPWEQLTADDASPSIHGLCFVGAAHVVGISINQASLYALGPDGAQLVRLIEVPDLVAVLPTSHRQQFALLASTGRLSLHQLDEE
;
A
#
# COMPACT_ATOMS: atom_id res chain seq x y z
N MET A 1 12.90 -34.51 53.68
CA MET A 1 11.42 -34.32 53.69
C MET A 1 11.10 -33.13 52.80
N GLN A 2 10.06 -33.20 51.96
CA GLN A 2 9.63 -32.07 51.12
C GLN A 2 8.49 -31.33 51.81
N LEU A 3 8.57 -30.00 51.89
CA LEU A 3 7.52 -29.14 52.42
C LEU A 3 6.37 -29.08 51.40
N THR A 4 5.15 -29.37 51.83
CA THR A 4 3.94 -29.45 50.98
C THR A 4 2.78 -28.70 51.60
N LEU A 5 1.81 -28.29 50.78
CA LEU A 5 0.56 -27.67 51.23
C LEU A 5 -0.52 -28.74 51.42
N ARG A 6 -1.28 -28.64 52.52
CA ARG A 6 -2.50 -29.43 52.77
C ARG A 6 -3.71 -28.52 52.86
N TYR A 7 -4.77 -28.88 52.17
CA TYR A 7 -6.03 -28.15 52.18
C TYR A 7 -6.80 -28.33 53.50
N HIS A 8 -7.47 -27.27 53.94
CA HIS A 8 -8.39 -27.23 55.07
C HIS A 8 -9.68 -26.49 54.66
N GLU A 9 -10.84 -26.97 55.11
CA GLU A 9 -12.13 -26.35 54.80
C GLU A 9 -12.26 -24.94 55.41
N GLN A 10 -11.71 -24.75 56.62
CA GLN A 10 -11.70 -23.46 57.31
C GLN A 10 -10.41 -22.68 57.02
N ALA A 11 -10.53 -21.36 56.89
CA ALA A 11 -9.39 -20.47 56.78
C ALA A 11 -8.50 -20.59 58.03
N GLN A 12 -7.22 -20.91 57.82
CA GLN A 12 -6.22 -21.11 58.87
C GLN A 12 -5.58 -19.79 59.33
N ARG A 13 -5.81 -18.70 58.60
CA ARG A 13 -5.14 -17.39 58.78
C ARG A 13 -5.89 -16.27 58.07
N PRO A 14 -5.73 -15.00 58.48
CA PRO A 14 -6.34 -13.85 57.80
C PRO A 14 -5.72 -13.65 56.41
N ALA A 15 -6.54 -13.15 55.48
CA ALA A 15 -6.08 -12.77 54.14
C ALA A 15 -5.34 -11.42 54.20
N CYS A 16 -4.07 -11.42 53.81
CA CYS A 16 -3.23 -10.21 53.73
C CYS A 16 -2.58 -10.04 52.35
N ALA A 17 -2.82 -10.99 51.44
CA ALA A 17 -2.36 -10.96 50.06
C ALA A 17 -3.35 -11.70 49.15
N ALA A 18 -3.26 -11.51 47.85
CA ALA A 18 -4.07 -12.21 46.86
C ALA A 18 -3.25 -12.50 45.59
N PHE A 19 -3.68 -13.52 44.85
CA PHE A 19 -3.06 -13.88 43.58
C PHE A 19 -4.02 -13.64 42.41
N LEU A 20 -3.66 -12.71 41.53
CA LEU A 20 -4.44 -12.37 40.35
C LEU A 20 -3.91 -13.15 39.13
N ARG A 21 -4.69 -14.12 38.66
CA ARG A 21 -4.29 -14.99 37.54
C ARG A 21 -4.30 -14.27 36.18
N GLY A 22 -3.49 -14.81 35.27
CA GLY A 22 -3.45 -14.38 33.86
C GLY A 22 -2.42 -13.29 33.61
N THR A 23 -2.24 -12.92 32.35
CA THR A 23 -1.16 -12.04 31.88
C THR A 23 -1.63 -10.66 31.42
N ASP A 24 -2.90 -10.31 31.68
CA ASP A 24 -3.51 -9.04 31.23
C ASP A 24 -3.43 -7.96 32.34
N PRO A 25 -2.58 -6.92 32.17
CA PRO A 25 -2.48 -5.83 33.14
C PRO A 25 -3.79 -5.05 33.33
N ALA A 26 -4.62 -4.95 32.28
CA ALA A 26 -5.89 -4.23 32.37
C ALA A 26 -6.90 -4.99 33.25
N ALA A 27 -6.84 -6.32 33.29
CA ALA A 27 -7.63 -7.12 34.22
C ALA A 27 -7.15 -6.95 35.66
N TRP A 28 -5.83 -6.96 35.89
CA TRP A 28 -5.28 -6.74 37.24
C TRP A 28 -5.65 -5.37 37.79
N LEU A 29 -5.48 -4.30 37.01
CA LEU A 29 -5.80 -2.94 37.45
C LEU A 29 -7.30 -2.75 37.75
N ARG A 30 -8.19 -3.39 36.98
CA ARG A 30 -9.64 -3.40 37.27
C ARG A 30 -9.95 -4.07 38.60
N GLU A 31 -9.30 -5.19 38.88
CA GLU A 31 -9.49 -5.93 40.13
C GLU A 31 -8.91 -5.17 41.33
N LEU A 32 -7.69 -4.64 41.21
CA LEU A 32 -7.07 -3.78 42.22
C LEU A 32 -7.93 -2.54 42.52
N GLY A 33 -8.52 -1.94 41.49
CA GLY A 33 -9.44 -0.80 41.65
C GLY A 33 -10.71 -1.15 42.44
N ARG A 34 -11.17 -2.41 42.39
CA ARG A 34 -12.33 -2.88 43.17
C ARG A 34 -12.05 -2.90 44.67
N TRP A 35 -10.79 -3.08 45.06
CA TRP A 35 -10.40 -3.17 46.47
C TRP A 35 -10.43 -1.82 47.20
N GLN A 36 -10.53 -0.71 46.47
CA GLN A 36 -10.57 0.66 47.00
C GLN A 36 -9.36 1.01 47.91
N LEU A 37 -8.21 0.41 47.64
CA LEU A 37 -6.95 0.67 48.33
C LEU A 37 -6.08 1.62 47.52
N ALA A 38 -5.32 2.48 48.20
CA ALA A 38 -4.36 3.34 47.52
C ALA A 38 -3.20 2.51 46.96
N ALA A 39 -2.64 2.89 45.81
CA ALA A 39 -1.51 2.19 45.20
C ALA A 39 -0.30 2.08 46.15
N SER A 40 -0.08 3.07 47.02
CA SER A 40 0.98 3.06 48.05
C SER A 40 0.77 2.01 49.15
N GLN A 41 -0.42 1.41 49.24
CA GLN A 41 -0.75 0.35 50.19
C GLN A 41 -0.61 -1.05 49.58
N LEU A 42 -0.19 -1.14 48.31
CA LEU A 42 -0.11 -2.39 47.55
C LEU A 42 1.33 -2.63 47.11
N SER A 43 1.87 -3.77 47.47
CA SER A 43 3.12 -4.28 46.88
C SER A 43 2.80 -5.39 45.90
N CYS A 44 3.21 -5.22 44.65
CA CYS A 44 2.87 -6.12 43.55
C CYS A 44 4.11 -6.86 43.04
N TYR A 45 3.99 -8.17 42.79
CA TYR A 45 5.08 -9.02 42.33
C TYR A 45 4.62 -9.90 41.18
N LEU A 46 5.45 -10.01 40.14
CA LEU A 46 5.20 -10.86 38.99
C LEU A 46 5.53 -12.31 39.31
N VAL A 47 4.59 -13.23 39.11
CA VAL A 47 4.77 -14.66 39.39
C VAL A 47 4.93 -15.42 38.08
N PRO A 48 6.04 -16.15 37.87
CA PRO A 48 6.21 -16.98 36.68
C PRO A 48 5.36 -18.26 36.74
N GLU A 49 5.11 -18.89 35.60
CA GLU A 49 4.43 -20.19 35.53
C GLU A 49 5.24 -21.34 36.14
N SER A 50 6.57 -21.27 36.03
CA SER A 50 7.48 -22.21 36.67
C SER A 50 8.91 -21.67 36.67
N ILE A 51 9.80 -22.32 37.43
CA ILE A 51 11.25 -21.99 37.43
C ILE A 51 11.93 -22.17 36.05
N ARG A 52 11.29 -22.91 35.13
CA ARG A 52 11.81 -23.18 33.77
C ARG A 52 11.18 -22.30 32.70
N SER A 53 10.17 -21.50 33.06
CA SER A 53 9.41 -20.67 32.14
C SER A 53 9.59 -19.20 32.51
N GLY A 54 10.02 -18.39 31.53
CA GLY A 54 9.98 -16.93 31.64
C GLY A 54 8.58 -16.35 31.42
N GLN A 55 7.57 -17.20 31.20
CA GLN A 55 6.17 -16.77 31.03
C GLN A 55 5.52 -16.50 32.38
N LEU A 56 4.62 -15.53 32.39
CA LEU A 56 3.95 -15.02 33.57
C LEU A 56 2.68 -15.82 33.87
N ALA A 57 2.50 -16.25 35.12
CA ALA A 57 1.27 -16.89 35.59
C ALA A 57 0.26 -15.89 36.13
N GLY A 58 0.74 -14.79 36.73
CA GLY A 58 -0.11 -13.79 37.35
C GLY A 58 0.64 -12.78 38.20
N LEU A 59 -0.14 -11.96 38.89
CA LEU A 59 0.33 -10.92 39.80
C LEU A 59 0.02 -11.32 41.25
N PHE A 60 1.05 -11.40 42.08
CA PHE A 60 0.91 -11.57 43.51
C PHE A 60 0.90 -10.21 44.20
N VAL A 61 -0.14 -9.93 44.97
CA VAL A 61 -0.36 -8.62 45.58
C VAL A 61 -0.43 -8.75 47.09
N VAL A 62 0.45 -8.03 47.78
CA VAL A 62 0.51 -7.97 49.24
C VAL A 62 0.00 -6.62 49.69
N VAL A 63 -0.87 -6.61 50.72
CA VAL A 63 -1.45 -5.39 51.26
C VAL A 63 -0.67 -4.95 52.50
N ALA A 64 -0.51 -3.63 52.66
CA ALA A 64 0.15 -3.03 53.83
C ALA A 64 -0.54 -3.42 55.15
N GLU A 65 0.25 -3.47 56.23
CA GLU A 65 -0.21 -3.84 57.56
C GLU A 65 -1.32 -2.88 58.05
N GLY A 66 -2.48 -3.42 58.43
CA GLY A 66 -3.66 -2.66 58.85
C GLY A 66 -4.69 -2.37 57.75
N ALA A 67 -4.40 -2.66 56.49
CA ALA A 67 -5.38 -2.64 55.40
C ALA A 67 -6.00 -4.03 55.18
N SER A 68 -7.30 -4.07 54.87
CA SER A 68 -8.07 -5.31 54.71
C SER A 68 -8.47 -5.54 53.26
N LEU A 69 -8.26 -6.75 52.76
CA LEU A 69 -8.82 -7.18 51.48
C LEU A 69 -10.34 -7.36 51.55
N PRO A 70 -11.06 -7.17 50.43
CA PRO A 70 -12.47 -7.54 50.34
C PRO A 70 -12.72 -9.01 50.68
N THR A 71 -13.87 -9.33 51.26
CA THR A 71 -14.23 -10.70 51.67
C THR A 71 -14.42 -11.67 50.49
N ASP A 72 -14.64 -11.15 49.29
CA ASP A 72 -14.86 -11.88 48.05
C ASP A 72 -13.61 -11.93 47.14
N VAL A 73 -12.43 -11.62 47.70
CA VAL A 73 -11.18 -11.65 46.95
C VAL A 73 -10.90 -13.05 46.41
N LEU A 74 -10.53 -13.12 45.13
CA LEU A 74 -10.17 -14.37 44.47
C LEU A 74 -8.77 -14.79 44.92
N GLU A 75 -8.63 -16.07 45.32
CA GLU A 75 -7.38 -16.69 45.77
C GLU A 75 -6.65 -15.91 46.88
N PRO A 76 -7.24 -15.83 48.09
CA PRO A 76 -6.63 -15.17 49.23
C PRO A 76 -5.43 -15.95 49.80
N TYR A 77 -4.38 -15.19 50.13
CA TYR A 77 -3.16 -15.66 50.78
C TYR A 77 -2.99 -14.98 52.14
N GLY A 78 -2.43 -15.73 53.08
CA GLY A 78 -2.08 -15.24 54.40
C GLY A 78 -0.64 -15.58 54.76
N GLN A 79 -0.08 -14.77 55.63
CA GLN A 79 1.29 -14.88 56.09
C GLN A 79 1.45 -16.06 57.08
N VAL A 80 2.56 -16.79 56.98
CA VAL A 80 3.00 -17.77 57.99
C VAL A 80 3.92 -17.04 58.98
N ALA A 81 3.82 -17.36 60.27
CA ALA A 81 4.67 -16.79 61.31
C ALA A 81 6.17 -16.88 60.91
N GLY A 82 6.88 -15.74 60.99
CA GLY A 82 8.20 -15.52 60.38
C GLY A 82 8.24 -14.41 59.31
N GLN A 83 7.11 -13.74 59.06
CA GLN A 83 6.92 -12.54 58.20
C GLN A 83 7.31 -12.63 56.71
N ARG A 84 7.87 -13.74 56.23
CA ARG A 84 8.41 -13.83 54.85
C ARG A 84 7.68 -14.77 53.91
N LEU A 85 6.86 -15.71 54.40
CA LEU A 85 6.20 -16.73 53.58
C LEU A 85 4.68 -16.53 53.52
N TYR A 86 4.13 -16.55 52.31
CA TYR A 86 2.71 -16.46 52.01
C TYR A 86 2.19 -17.78 51.44
N VAL A 87 1.07 -18.25 51.99
CA VAL A 87 0.38 -19.49 51.57
C VAL A 87 -1.12 -19.23 51.46
N PRO A 88 -1.87 -20.03 50.68
CA PRO A 88 -3.33 -19.87 50.61
C PRO A 88 -3.95 -19.93 52.00
N VAL A 89 -4.97 -19.10 52.27
CA VAL A 89 -5.57 -19.00 53.61
C VAL A 89 -6.17 -20.32 54.09
N GLN A 90 -6.63 -21.17 53.17
CA GLN A 90 -7.17 -22.51 53.42
C GLN A 90 -6.11 -23.61 53.33
N ALA A 91 -4.83 -23.28 53.40
CA ALA A 91 -3.74 -24.25 53.36
C ALA A 91 -2.87 -24.23 54.63
N GLY A 92 -2.47 -25.44 55.06
CA GLY A 92 -1.49 -25.69 56.11
C GLY A 92 -0.18 -26.24 55.53
N LEU A 93 0.93 -26.00 56.23
CA LEU A 93 2.24 -26.55 55.86
C LEU A 93 2.41 -27.96 56.44
N TRP A 94 2.93 -28.89 55.62
CA TRP A 94 3.24 -30.25 56.04
C TRP A 94 4.62 -30.69 55.55
N PRO A 95 5.52 -31.20 56.42
CA PRO A 95 5.36 -31.38 57.87
C PRO A 95 5.23 -30.05 58.62
N ALA A 96 4.64 -30.10 59.82
CA ALA A 96 4.50 -28.91 60.65
C ALA A 96 5.89 -28.32 60.95
N THR A 97 6.10 -27.07 60.57
CA THR A 97 7.39 -26.36 60.68
C THR A 97 7.22 -25.16 61.60
N THR A 98 8.17 -24.92 62.49
CA THR A 98 8.11 -23.78 63.41
C THR A 98 8.44 -22.47 62.69
N PRO A 99 7.97 -21.31 63.21
CA PRO A 99 8.29 -20.00 62.63
C PRO A 99 9.79 -19.72 62.56
N ASP A 100 10.55 -20.14 63.58
CA ASP A 100 11.99 -19.92 63.67
C ASP A 100 12.76 -20.75 62.63
N GLU A 101 12.33 -22.00 62.39
CA GLU A 101 12.87 -22.86 61.33
C GLU A 101 12.58 -22.28 59.94
N LEU A 102 11.37 -21.76 59.72
CA LEU A 102 11.02 -21.10 58.46
C LEU A 102 11.86 -19.85 58.25
N GLN A 103 12.03 -19.02 59.28
CA GLN A 103 12.81 -17.79 59.17
C GLN A 103 14.28 -18.04 58.84
N ALA A 104 14.87 -19.13 59.35
CA ALA A 104 16.23 -19.54 59.03
C ALA A 104 16.37 -20.14 57.61
N ALA A 105 15.33 -20.80 57.09
CA ALA A 105 15.37 -21.48 55.79
C ALA A 105 14.99 -20.59 54.59
N LEU A 106 14.21 -19.53 54.82
CA LEU A 106 13.68 -18.65 53.78
C LEU A 106 14.76 -17.66 53.29
N LEU A 107 15.21 -17.85 52.05
CA LEU A 107 16.28 -17.06 51.42
C LEU A 107 15.88 -15.62 51.05
N TRP A 108 14.63 -15.41 50.65
CA TRP A 108 14.15 -14.14 50.11
C TRP A 108 13.31 -13.36 51.14
N PRO A 109 13.30 -12.01 51.07
CA PRO A 109 12.53 -11.17 51.98
C PRO A 109 11.01 -11.42 51.86
N ARG A 110 10.51 -11.81 50.67
CA ARG A 110 9.14 -12.27 50.47
C ARG A 110 9.10 -13.52 49.61
N GLN A 111 8.28 -14.50 49.99
CA GLN A 111 8.14 -15.77 49.28
C GLN A 111 6.68 -16.21 49.25
N LEU A 112 6.26 -16.72 48.09
CA LEU A 112 4.94 -17.27 47.83
C LEU A 112 5.07 -18.77 47.62
N LEU A 113 4.31 -19.58 48.34
CA LEU A 113 4.15 -21.01 48.03
C LEU A 113 2.79 -21.22 47.38
N HIS A 114 2.79 -21.32 46.04
CA HIS A 114 1.59 -21.52 45.25
C HIS A 114 1.33 -23.03 45.03
N PRO A 115 0.07 -23.51 45.11
CA PRO A 115 -0.24 -24.95 45.04
C PRO A 115 0.27 -25.68 43.79
N SER A 116 0.28 -25.02 42.64
CA SER A 116 0.72 -25.61 41.37
C SER A 116 2.09 -25.12 40.87
N ILE A 117 2.50 -23.90 41.23
CA ILE A 117 3.74 -23.28 40.73
C ILE A 117 4.91 -23.65 41.65
N GLY A 118 4.62 -23.91 42.92
CA GLY A 118 5.63 -24.17 43.94
C GLY A 118 6.08 -22.89 44.64
N LEU A 119 7.28 -22.93 45.22
CA LEU A 119 7.85 -21.83 45.99
C LEU A 119 8.49 -20.81 45.04
N VAL A 120 8.09 -19.55 45.18
CA VAL A 120 8.58 -18.39 44.41
C VAL A 120 9.10 -17.36 45.41
N GLY A 121 10.28 -16.79 45.16
CA GLY A 121 10.86 -15.75 46.00
C GLY A 121 11.00 -14.43 45.27
N PHE A 122 10.86 -13.35 46.04
CA PHE A 122 10.92 -11.97 45.57
C PHE A 122 11.90 -11.20 46.44
N ASP A 123 12.82 -10.49 45.79
CA ASP A 123 13.63 -9.44 46.38
C ASP A 123 12.83 -8.12 46.43
N THR A 124 13.35 -7.15 47.17
CA THR A 124 12.83 -5.78 47.27
C THR A 124 12.85 -5.04 45.94
N ILE A 125 13.77 -5.38 45.04
CA ILE A 125 13.85 -4.79 43.69
C ILE A 125 12.82 -5.37 42.70
N ASP A 126 12.20 -6.51 43.03
CA ASP A 126 11.23 -7.19 42.17
C ASP A 126 9.80 -6.61 42.32
N GLU A 127 9.65 -5.60 43.18
CA GLU A 127 8.37 -4.92 43.37
C GLU A 127 8.00 -4.11 42.12
N LEU A 128 6.86 -4.46 41.54
CA LEU A 128 6.35 -3.85 40.32
C LEU A 128 5.78 -2.46 40.61
N ASP A 129 6.38 -1.44 40.04
CA ASP A 129 5.76 -0.11 39.97
C ASP A 129 4.56 -0.15 39.02
N LEU A 130 3.34 -0.04 39.58
CA LEU A 130 2.10 -0.03 38.82
C LEU A 130 2.05 1.09 37.76
N GLY A 131 2.82 2.17 37.94
CA GLY A 131 2.96 3.24 36.95
C GLY A 131 3.56 2.76 35.63
N THR A 132 4.43 1.74 35.65
CA THR A 132 5.04 1.16 34.45
C THR A 132 4.05 0.38 33.58
N LEU A 133 2.89 0.00 34.14
CA LEU A 133 1.82 -0.68 33.40
C LEU A 133 0.96 0.31 32.60
N LEU A 134 1.14 1.62 32.80
CA LEU A 134 0.34 2.66 32.18
C LEU A 134 1.13 3.28 31.01
N ASP A 135 0.65 3.05 29.79
CA ASP A 135 1.11 3.80 28.62
C ASP A 135 0.38 5.15 28.56
N CYS A 136 0.96 6.15 29.22
CA CYS A 136 0.50 7.51 29.13
C CYS A 136 1.08 8.16 27.88
N ALA A 137 0.22 8.51 26.92
CA ALA A 137 0.63 9.31 25.77
C ALA A 137 1.45 10.54 26.22
N PRO A 138 2.48 10.95 25.46
CA PRO A 138 3.32 12.07 25.84
C PRO A 138 2.45 13.29 26.18
N PRO A 139 2.80 14.04 27.24
CA PRO A 139 2.02 15.20 27.64
C PRO A 139 1.88 16.12 26.43
N ARG A 140 0.64 16.34 26.01
CA ARG A 140 0.37 17.25 24.90
C ARG A 140 0.94 18.61 25.31
N PRO A 141 1.70 19.32 24.44
CA PRO A 141 2.32 20.61 24.76
C PRO A 141 1.28 21.76 24.86
N THR A 142 0.03 21.43 25.16
CA THR A 142 -1.07 22.37 25.34
C THR A 142 -1.12 22.77 26.80
N ASP A 143 -1.12 24.07 27.09
CA ASP A 143 -1.26 24.61 28.44
C ASP A 143 -2.72 24.47 28.92
N TRP A 144 -2.96 23.53 29.83
CA TRP A 144 -4.27 23.29 30.44
C TRP A 144 -4.60 24.28 31.57
N GLY A 145 -3.68 25.19 31.94
CA GLY A 145 -3.94 26.27 32.90
C GLY A 145 -5.00 27.28 32.41
N ARG A 146 -5.36 27.20 31.13
CA ARG A 146 -6.48 27.96 30.52
C ARG A 146 -7.69 27.07 30.18
N ALA A 147 -7.75 25.84 30.69
CA ALA A 147 -8.88 24.95 30.45
C ALA A 147 -10.15 25.56 31.07
N GLN A 148 -11.11 25.89 30.21
CA GLN A 148 -12.44 26.30 30.65
C GLN A 148 -13.25 25.04 30.98
N PRO A 149 -14.14 25.09 32.00
CA PRO A 149 -15.03 23.98 32.31
C PRO A 149 -15.77 23.52 31.05
N GLY A 150 -15.67 22.23 30.75
CA GLY A 150 -16.35 21.64 29.60
C GLY A 150 -17.86 21.86 29.70
N HIS A 151 -18.50 22.11 28.56
CA HIS A 151 -19.96 22.26 28.51
C HIS A 151 -20.62 21.00 29.07
N SER A 152 -21.66 21.19 29.89
CA SER A 152 -22.45 20.10 30.47
C SER A 152 -22.91 19.12 29.38
N PRO A 153 -22.99 17.81 29.68
CA PRO A 153 -23.37 16.79 28.71
C PRO A 153 -24.69 17.18 28.05
N LYS A 154 -24.72 17.15 26.71
CA LYS A 154 -25.87 17.62 25.95
C LYS A 154 -27.12 16.81 26.34
N PRO A 155 -28.27 17.46 26.58
CA PRO A 155 -29.51 16.77 26.86
C PRO A 155 -29.87 15.84 25.69
N ARG A 156 -30.58 14.73 25.98
CA ARG A 156 -30.98 13.76 24.96
C ARG A 156 -31.70 14.45 23.80
N LEU A 157 -31.24 14.15 22.58
CA LEU A 157 -31.76 14.72 21.34
C LEU A 157 -33.25 14.34 21.18
N GLN A 158 -34.16 15.31 21.34
CA GLN A 158 -35.59 15.08 21.22
C GLN A 158 -36.11 15.29 19.80
N GLN A 159 -35.52 16.24 19.05
CA GLN A 159 -35.90 16.54 17.68
C GLN A 159 -34.74 17.27 16.96
N LEU A 160 -34.57 17.00 15.67
CA LEU A 160 -33.71 17.79 14.77
C LEU A 160 -34.56 18.73 13.92
N ARG A 161 -34.29 20.02 14.00
CA ARG A 161 -34.86 21.06 13.14
C ARG A 161 -33.74 21.88 12.52
N VAL A 162 -33.88 22.21 11.25
CA VAL A 162 -32.95 23.11 10.55
C VAL A 162 -33.33 24.55 10.87
N LEU A 163 -32.53 25.22 11.67
CA LEU A 163 -32.60 26.67 11.85
C LEU A 163 -31.79 27.32 10.72
N ARG A 164 -32.43 28.22 9.98
CA ARG A 164 -31.74 29.02 8.96
C ARG A 164 -30.95 30.12 9.67
N PRO A 165 -29.62 30.22 9.48
CA PRO A 165 -28.85 31.29 10.09
C PRO A 165 -29.29 32.65 9.51
N THR A 166 -29.20 33.68 10.33
CA THR A 166 -29.52 35.03 9.89
C THR A 166 -28.36 35.60 9.06
N ALA A 167 -28.67 36.51 8.14
CA ALA A 167 -27.69 37.05 7.19
C ALA A 167 -26.48 37.72 7.85
N ALA A 168 -26.60 38.16 9.10
CA ALA A 168 -25.50 38.73 9.88
C ALA A 168 -24.47 37.68 10.31
N GLU A 169 -24.92 36.50 10.72
CA GLU A 169 -24.04 35.42 11.21
C GLU A 169 -23.18 34.84 10.08
N VAL A 170 -23.75 34.74 8.87
CA VAL A 170 -23.03 34.26 7.66
C VAL A 170 -21.94 35.25 7.24
N LEU A 171 -22.15 36.55 7.46
CA LEU A 171 -21.19 37.59 7.09
C LEU A 171 -19.98 37.60 8.04
N GLU A 172 -20.19 37.27 9.30
CA GLU A 172 -19.16 37.24 10.34
C GLU A 172 -18.26 36.00 10.20
N THR A 173 -18.82 34.86 9.77
CA THR A 173 -18.03 33.65 9.51
C THR A 173 -17.06 33.82 8.34
N LEU A 174 -17.48 34.57 7.31
CA LEU A 174 -16.65 34.85 6.13
C LEU A 174 -15.49 35.82 6.42
N GLN A 175 -15.58 36.64 7.46
CA GLN A 175 -14.50 37.56 7.85
C GLN A 175 -13.40 36.86 8.66
N GLN A 176 -13.69 35.72 9.29
CA GLN A 176 -12.74 35.01 10.17
C GLN A 176 -11.79 34.06 9.42
N ASP A 177 -12.13 33.62 8.19
CA ASP A 177 -11.35 32.63 7.42
C ASP A 177 -10.23 33.23 6.53
N VAL A 178 -9.99 34.54 6.58
CA VAL A 178 -8.92 35.18 5.80
C VAL A 178 -7.67 35.37 6.67
N GLY A 179 -6.78 34.37 6.66
CA GLY A 179 -5.45 34.46 7.28
C GLY A 179 -4.52 35.40 6.51
N THR A 180 -3.89 36.35 7.20
CA THR A 180 -2.85 37.24 6.67
C THR A 180 -1.45 36.68 6.95
N ALA A 181 -0.74 36.24 5.90
CA ALA A 181 0.71 36.03 5.93
C ALA A 181 1.39 36.81 4.77
N PRO A 182 2.51 37.51 5.01
CA PRO A 182 3.18 38.35 4.00
C PRO A 182 4.04 37.56 2.99
N LEU A 183 4.27 38.19 1.84
CA LEU A 183 4.77 37.64 0.57
C LEU A 183 6.24 37.16 0.51
N THR A 184 7.00 37.09 1.60
CA THR A 184 8.46 36.81 1.54
C THR A 184 8.86 35.34 1.52
N ASP A 185 7.93 34.40 1.65
CA ASP A 185 8.22 32.96 1.81
C ASP A 185 8.09 32.10 0.53
N LEU A 186 8.27 32.68 -0.66
CA LEU A 186 8.29 31.93 -1.92
C LEU A 186 9.69 31.99 -2.59
N PRO A 187 10.40 30.86 -2.79
CA PRO A 187 11.71 30.85 -3.45
C PRO A 187 11.57 30.92 -4.98
N GLY A 188 12.30 31.84 -5.62
CA GLY A 188 12.37 31.99 -7.07
C GLY A 188 13.36 31.01 -7.74
N THR A 189 12.99 30.50 -8.92
CA THR A 189 13.84 29.63 -9.76
C THR A 189 14.52 30.45 -10.86
N ALA A 190 15.86 30.39 -10.91
CA ALA A 190 16.68 30.92 -12.00
C ALA A 190 16.64 29.98 -13.22
N GLU A 191 16.41 30.53 -14.42
CA GLU A 191 16.41 29.81 -15.71
C GLU A 191 17.83 29.55 -16.23
N ALA A 192 18.05 28.36 -16.80
CA ALA A 192 19.23 28.02 -17.60
C ALA A 192 18.82 27.76 -19.07
N GLN A 193 19.53 28.36 -20.03
CA GLN A 193 19.24 28.29 -21.48
C GLN A 193 19.69 26.97 -22.12
N PRO A 194 18.95 26.40 -23.11
CA PRO A 194 19.34 25.18 -23.82
C PRO A 194 20.19 25.43 -25.08
N GLY A 195 21.08 24.47 -25.39
CA GLY A 195 22.12 24.56 -26.41
C GLY A 195 21.76 24.19 -27.87
N PRO A 196 22.73 24.30 -28.80
CA PRO A 196 22.53 24.52 -30.25
C PRO A 196 21.98 23.33 -31.05
N VAL A 197 22.06 22.11 -30.53
CA VAL A 197 21.75 20.88 -31.30
C VAL A 197 20.24 20.69 -31.50
N ARG A 198 19.41 21.25 -30.61
CA ARG A 198 17.94 21.15 -30.70
C ARG A 198 17.35 22.03 -31.81
N GLN A 199 18.00 23.15 -32.13
CA GLN A 199 17.55 24.07 -33.19
C GLN A 199 17.73 23.48 -34.60
N TRP A 200 18.73 22.59 -34.78
CA TRP A 200 18.98 21.95 -36.07
C TRP A 200 17.94 20.86 -36.41
N PHE A 201 17.46 20.12 -35.40
CA PHE A 201 16.44 19.08 -35.57
C PHE A 201 15.05 19.63 -35.92
N GLU A 202 14.70 20.81 -35.42
CA GLU A 202 13.43 21.50 -35.71
C GLU A 202 13.34 21.94 -37.19
N GLN A 203 14.46 22.37 -37.80
CA GLN A 203 14.49 22.80 -39.20
C GLN A 203 14.28 21.63 -40.20
N LEU A 204 14.81 20.45 -39.90
CA LEU A 204 14.63 19.24 -40.72
C LEU A 204 13.18 18.75 -40.71
N ARG A 205 12.52 18.83 -39.55
CA ARG A 205 11.09 18.46 -39.39
C ARG A 205 10.17 19.38 -40.20
N TYR A 206 10.48 20.68 -40.21
CA TYR A 206 9.70 21.67 -40.94
C TYR A 206 9.76 21.47 -42.47
N GLN A 207 10.93 21.09 -43.02
CA GLN A 207 11.10 20.88 -44.46
C GLN A 207 10.40 19.62 -44.97
N LEU A 208 10.44 18.51 -44.21
CA LEU A 208 9.76 17.25 -44.55
C LEU A 208 8.23 17.35 -44.55
N VAL A 209 7.67 18.15 -43.63
CA VAL A 209 6.23 18.39 -43.56
C VAL A 209 5.75 19.27 -44.71
N LYS A 210 6.55 20.24 -45.14
CA LYS A 210 6.22 21.16 -46.22
C LYS A 210 6.19 20.48 -47.60
N THR A 211 7.07 19.51 -47.84
CA THR A 211 7.08 18.72 -49.08
C THR A 211 5.90 17.76 -49.17
N CYS A 212 5.52 17.11 -48.06
CA CYS A 212 4.34 16.23 -48.00
C CYS A 212 3.02 17.00 -48.20
N LEU A 213 2.88 18.18 -47.62
CA LEU A 213 1.70 19.04 -47.78
C LEU A 213 1.55 19.61 -49.20
N GLY A 214 2.67 19.85 -49.90
CA GLY A 214 2.66 20.28 -51.30
C GLY A 214 2.14 19.21 -52.26
N TRP A 215 2.41 17.93 -51.97
CA TRP A 215 1.97 16.80 -52.80
C TRP A 215 0.49 16.47 -52.61
N VAL A 216 -0.01 16.54 -51.36
CA VAL A 216 -1.44 16.33 -51.03
C VAL A 216 -2.34 17.43 -51.62
N ARG A 217 -1.85 18.66 -51.78
CA ARG A 217 -2.61 19.75 -52.43
C ARG A 217 -2.72 19.59 -53.96
N ARG A 218 -1.82 18.87 -54.63
CA ARG A 218 -1.88 18.64 -56.09
C ARG A 218 -2.86 17.55 -56.51
N GLN A 219 -3.28 16.65 -55.61
CA GLN A 219 -4.28 15.62 -55.93
C GLN A 219 -5.75 16.06 -55.75
N ARG A 220 -6.02 17.27 -55.24
CA ARG A 220 -7.40 17.76 -54.98
C ARG A 220 -8.01 18.62 -56.09
N GLN A 221 -7.36 18.77 -57.24
CA GLN A 221 -7.94 19.41 -58.42
C GLN A 221 -7.98 18.42 -59.58
N GLY A 222 -9.05 17.63 -59.66
CA GLY A 222 -9.29 16.69 -60.76
C GLY A 222 -10.52 15.82 -60.57
N ARG A 223 -11.68 16.35 -60.99
CA ARG A 223 -12.96 15.74 -61.42
C ARG A 223 -13.65 14.65 -60.56
N GLU A 224 -14.96 14.84 -60.43
CA GLU A 224 -15.99 13.96 -59.87
C GLU A 224 -16.18 12.61 -60.62
N PRO A 225 -16.83 11.62 -59.98
CA PRO A 225 -16.72 10.20 -60.31
C PRO A 225 -17.82 9.71 -61.27
N SER A 226 -17.51 8.69 -62.05
CA SER A 226 -18.53 7.79 -62.62
C SER A 226 -18.15 6.34 -62.35
N SER A 227 -19.19 5.55 -62.19
CA SER A 227 -19.32 4.19 -61.68
C SER A 227 -18.49 3.11 -62.39
N GLY A 228 -18.10 2.07 -61.61
CA GLY A 228 -18.03 0.70 -62.11
C GLY A 228 -16.64 0.05 -62.14
N HIS A 229 -16.46 -0.91 -61.22
CA HIS A 229 -15.48 -2.02 -61.18
C HIS A 229 -14.02 -1.79 -60.75
N GLY A 230 -13.61 -2.65 -59.80
CA GLY A 230 -12.25 -3.17 -59.63
C GLY A 230 -11.33 -2.36 -58.71
N PHE A 231 -11.28 -2.70 -57.42
CA PHE A 231 -10.24 -2.21 -56.52
C PHE A 231 -8.91 -2.89 -56.88
N ASP A 232 -8.01 -2.14 -57.53
CA ASP A 232 -6.71 -2.61 -58.02
C ASP A 232 -5.66 -2.64 -56.89
N TRP A 233 -5.47 -3.85 -56.34
CA TRP A 233 -4.49 -4.16 -55.30
C TRP A 233 -3.04 -3.84 -55.68
N GLY A 234 -2.72 -3.68 -56.97
CA GLY A 234 -1.35 -3.41 -57.44
C GLY A 234 -0.84 -2.00 -57.13
N ARG A 235 -1.72 -1.01 -56.92
CA ARG A 235 -1.32 0.37 -56.60
C ARG A 235 -1.08 0.58 -55.11
N LEU A 236 -1.79 -0.15 -54.26
CA LEU A 236 -1.66 -0.05 -52.79
C LEU A 236 -0.36 -0.72 -52.30
N PHE A 237 0.06 -1.82 -52.95
CA PHE A 237 1.34 -2.48 -52.66
C PHE A 237 2.58 -1.66 -53.04
N LYS A 238 2.51 -0.82 -54.08
CA LYS A 238 3.62 0.09 -54.44
C LYS A 238 3.76 1.27 -53.47
N VAL A 239 2.68 1.68 -52.81
CA VAL A 239 2.68 2.74 -51.79
C VAL A 239 3.12 2.20 -50.42
N LEU A 240 2.65 1.01 -50.03
CA LEU A 240 3.11 0.36 -48.79
C LEU A 240 4.56 -0.11 -48.87
N GLY A 241 5.02 -0.62 -50.01
CA GLY A 241 6.42 -1.00 -50.21
C GLY A 241 7.41 0.15 -50.03
N GLY A 242 7.03 1.37 -50.42
CA GLY A 242 7.85 2.58 -50.23
C GLY A 242 7.90 3.07 -48.78
N VAL A 243 6.79 2.97 -48.04
CA VAL A 243 6.72 3.39 -46.63
C VAL A 243 7.43 2.40 -45.71
N VAL A 244 7.37 1.10 -46.01
CA VAL A 244 8.08 0.05 -45.26
C VAL A 244 9.60 0.18 -45.43
N LEU A 245 10.10 0.55 -46.62
CA LEU A 245 11.54 0.73 -46.84
C LEU A 245 12.11 1.96 -46.09
N VAL A 246 11.30 3.02 -45.93
CA VAL A 246 11.67 4.20 -45.13
C VAL A 246 11.59 3.89 -43.63
N ALA A 247 10.59 3.14 -43.18
CA ALA A 247 10.46 2.75 -41.78
C ALA A 247 11.56 1.77 -41.33
N VAL A 248 11.93 0.80 -42.19
CA VAL A 248 13.03 -0.14 -41.93
C VAL A 248 14.39 0.56 -41.98
N GLY A 249 14.57 1.56 -42.85
CA GLY A 249 15.76 2.41 -42.86
C GLY A 249 15.91 3.26 -41.59
N VAL A 250 14.81 3.79 -41.06
CA VAL A 250 14.80 4.61 -39.82
C VAL A 250 14.98 3.75 -38.57
N LEU A 251 14.40 2.54 -38.53
CA LEU A 251 14.60 1.57 -37.44
C LEU A 251 15.99 0.94 -37.42
N GLY A 252 16.57 0.65 -38.60
CA GLY A 252 17.94 0.14 -38.71
C GLY A 252 19.01 1.14 -38.28
N ILE A 253 18.74 2.45 -38.44
CA ILE A 253 19.64 3.52 -37.96
C ILE A 253 19.51 3.71 -36.44
N PHE A 254 18.32 3.51 -35.86
CA PHE A 254 18.13 3.59 -34.40
C PHE A 254 18.86 2.44 -33.68
N ALA A 255 18.86 1.23 -34.27
CA ALA A 255 19.60 0.08 -33.74
C ALA A 255 21.14 0.22 -33.84
N LEU A 256 21.65 1.03 -34.78
CA LEU A 256 23.09 1.33 -34.88
C LEU A 256 23.54 2.52 -34.02
N LEU A 257 22.62 3.29 -33.42
CA LEU A 257 22.93 4.44 -32.56
C LEU A 257 22.96 4.10 -31.06
N SER A 258 22.62 2.87 -30.68
CA SER A 258 22.66 2.41 -29.28
C SER A 258 23.96 1.72 -28.88
N GLN A 259 24.97 1.65 -29.76
CA GLN A 259 26.31 1.18 -29.40
C GLN A 259 27.34 2.26 -29.75
N GLY A 260 27.92 2.87 -28.71
CA GLY A 260 28.74 4.06 -28.83
C GLY A 260 30.03 3.85 -29.61
N SER A 261 30.23 4.65 -30.67
CA SER A 261 31.52 5.22 -31.08
C SER A 261 31.30 6.29 -32.16
N PHE A 262 31.62 7.55 -31.84
CA PHE A 262 31.48 8.68 -32.77
C PHE A 262 32.82 9.00 -33.41
N SER A 263 33.03 8.59 -34.65
CA SER A 263 33.90 9.29 -35.63
C SER A 263 33.89 8.54 -36.96
N SER A 264 33.09 9.03 -37.91
CA SER A 264 33.12 8.76 -39.38
C SER A 264 31.78 8.40 -40.05
N MET A 265 30.63 8.64 -39.43
CA MET A 265 29.33 8.27 -40.01
C MET A 265 28.43 9.44 -40.45
N GLY A 266 28.98 10.65 -40.62
CA GLY A 266 28.27 11.79 -41.22
C GLY A 266 28.27 11.79 -42.76
N ILE A 267 29.26 11.15 -43.38
CA ILE A 267 29.48 11.18 -44.84
C ILE A 267 28.56 10.20 -45.58
N VAL A 268 28.24 9.06 -44.96
CA VAL A 268 27.36 8.03 -45.54
C VAL A 268 25.90 8.51 -45.58
N LEU A 269 25.43 9.21 -44.54
CA LEU A 269 24.07 9.76 -44.47
C LEU A 269 23.85 10.86 -45.53
N ALA A 270 24.85 11.71 -45.77
CA ALA A 270 24.79 12.75 -46.80
C ALA A 270 24.77 12.17 -48.22
N LEU A 271 25.45 11.05 -48.47
CA LEU A 271 25.48 10.39 -49.78
C LEU A 271 24.15 9.70 -50.11
N VAL A 272 23.51 9.05 -49.13
CA VAL A 272 22.21 8.39 -49.32
C VAL A 272 21.10 9.41 -49.57
N VAL A 273 21.09 10.53 -48.84
CA VAL A 273 20.13 11.63 -49.05
C VAL A 273 20.34 12.30 -50.42
N ARG A 274 21.59 12.49 -50.85
CA ARG A 274 21.90 13.11 -52.15
C ARG A 274 21.58 12.20 -53.35
N MET A 275 21.65 10.88 -53.16
CA MET A 275 21.21 9.90 -54.16
C MET A 275 19.69 9.84 -54.27
N LEU A 276 18.96 9.99 -53.16
CA LEU A 276 17.49 10.05 -53.13
C LEU A 276 16.92 11.32 -53.79
N VAL A 277 17.57 12.46 -53.59
CA VAL A 277 17.15 13.74 -54.20
C VAL A 277 17.39 13.76 -55.72
N LYS A 278 18.43 13.10 -56.22
CA LYS A 278 18.67 12.95 -57.67
C LYS A 278 17.71 11.98 -58.36
N PHE A 279 17.10 11.06 -57.63
CA PHE A 279 16.12 10.12 -58.17
C PHE A 279 14.72 10.76 -58.33
N LEU A 280 14.45 11.88 -57.65
CA LEU A 280 13.12 12.50 -57.59
C LEU A 280 12.94 13.76 -58.45
N ASP A 281 14.00 14.31 -59.07
CA ASP A 281 13.90 15.48 -59.95
C ASP A 281 14.32 15.14 -61.40
N GLY A 282 13.37 14.55 -62.13
CA GLY A 282 13.40 14.44 -63.58
C GLY A 282 12.53 15.51 -64.24
N ASN A 283 13.21 16.46 -64.89
CA ASN A 283 12.76 17.27 -66.05
C ASN A 283 11.79 18.48 -65.84
N LYS A 284 12.41 19.65 -65.63
CA LYS A 284 12.47 20.83 -66.53
C LYS A 284 11.25 21.34 -67.34
N ASP A 285 11.06 22.66 -67.19
CA ASP A 285 10.89 23.72 -68.22
C ASP A 285 9.59 24.54 -68.22
N ALA A 286 9.67 25.78 -67.72
CA ALA A 286 9.02 26.97 -68.29
C ALA A 286 9.54 28.27 -67.61
N ARG A 287 9.94 29.25 -68.44
CA ARG A 287 10.51 30.57 -68.08
C ARG A 287 9.42 31.61 -67.66
N PRO A 288 9.80 32.74 -67.04
CA PRO A 288 8.93 33.56 -66.19
C PRO A 288 8.35 34.81 -66.87
N ALA A 289 7.34 35.43 -66.23
CA ALA A 289 6.88 36.80 -66.51
C ALA A 289 7.33 37.76 -65.38
N PRO A 290 7.64 39.04 -65.66
CA PRO A 290 8.41 39.89 -64.76
C PRO A 290 7.54 40.60 -63.72
N ALA A 291 8.11 40.76 -62.52
CA ALA A 291 7.60 41.66 -61.48
C ALA A 291 8.16 43.09 -61.71
N PRO A 292 7.40 44.15 -61.40
CA PRO A 292 7.89 45.52 -61.52
C PRO A 292 8.93 45.83 -60.44
N HIS A 293 9.99 46.52 -60.86
CA HIS A 293 10.97 47.13 -59.97
C HIS A 293 10.40 48.39 -59.33
N PHE A 294 10.43 48.46 -58.00
CA PHE A 294 10.54 49.73 -57.29
C PHE A 294 11.67 49.66 -56.27
N GLY A 295 12.70 50.47 -56.57
CA GLY A 295 13.58 51.22 -55.67
C GLY A 295 14.04 50.58 -54.37
N ARG A 296 15.34 50.27 -54.30
CA ARG A 296 16.11 50.36 -53.05
C ARG A 296 16.09 51.80 -52.53
N PRO A 297 15.77 52.05 -51.25
CA PRO A 297 16.40 53.11 -50.50
C PRO A 297 17.69 52.58 -49.86
N GLN A 298 18.63 53.50 -49.73
CA GLN A 298 19.99 53.35 -49.24
C GLN A 298 20.07 52.74 -47.84
N ALA A 299 21.22 52.11 -47.60
CA ALA A 299 21.66 51.59 -46.33
C ALA A 299 21.47 52.62 -45.20
N ALA A 300 20.48 52.37 -44.34
CA ALA A 300 20.40 52.97 -43.03
C ALA A 300 21.35 52.20 -42.10
N GLN A 301 22.17 52.94 -41.37
CA GLN A 301 23.15 52.45 -40.40
C GLN A 301 22.53 51.39 -39.44
N PRO A 302 23.18 50.23 -39.21
CA PRO A 302 22.61 49.12 -38.44
C PRO A 302 22.21 49.50 -37.00
N GLY A 303 22.87 50.49 -36.39
CA GLY A 303 22.53 50.96 -35.04
C GLY A 303 21.27 51.83 -34.94
N ARG A 304 20.70 52.32 -36.06
CA ARG A 304 19.40 53.04 -36.05
C ARG A 304 18.22 52.10 -36.24
N LEU A 305 18.38 51.01 -37.00
CA LEU A 305 17.34 50.01 -37.18
C LEU A 305 17.14 49.21 -35.88
N GLU A 306 18.22 48.86 -35.18
CA GLU A 306 18.15 48.23 -33.85
C GLU A 306 17.52 49.16 -32.81
N LYS A 307 17.87 50.45 -32.79
CA LYS A 307 17.25 51.43 -31.88
C LYS A 307 15.80 51.76 -32.25
N TRP A 308 15.44 51.74 -33.54
CA TRP A 308 14.07 51.92 -34.01
C TRP A 308 13.21 50.67 -33.76
N LEU A 309 13.77 49.47 -33.93
CA LEU A 309 13.14 48.19 -33.57
C LEU A 309 12.96 48.09 -32.06
N ALA A 310 14.01 48.33 -31.27
CA ALA A 310 13.91 48.35 -29.80
C ALA A 310 12.98 49.45 -29.30
N GLY A 311 13.00 50.64 -29.90
CA GLY A 311 12.09 51.74 -29.56
C GLY A 311 10.63 51.45 -29.91
N ASN A 312 10.36 50.81 -31.06
CA ASN A 312 9.01 50.40 -31.45
C ASN A 312 8.52 49.18 -30.65
N LEU A 313 9.42 48.24 -30.29
CA LEU A 313 9.10 47.11 -29.44
C LEU A 313 8.78 47.58 -28.02
N ASN A 314 9.60 48.46 -27.44
CA ASN A 314 9.31 49.07 -26.13
C ASN A 314 8.03 49.92 -26.16
N ALA A 315 7.77 50.65 -27.26
CA ALA A 315 6.53 51.41 -27.42
C ALA A 315 5.29 50.50 -27.59
N LEU A 316 5.46 49.32 -28.20
CA LEU A 316 4.43 48.31 -28.33
C LEU A 316 4.19 47.58 -27.00
N GLU A 317 5.23 47.20 -26.28
CA GLU A 317 5.18 46.63 -24.94
C GLU A 317 4.51 47.59 -23.96
N LYS A 318 4.87 48.87 -23.97
CA LYS A 318 4.21 49.89 -23.16
C LYS A 318 2.72 50.03 -23.49
N LYS A 319 2.34 49.94 -24.76
CA LYS A 319 0.92 49.93 -25.17
C LYS A 319 0.21 48.65 -24.69
N ARG A 320 0.90 47.51 -24.72
CA ARG A 320 0.37 46.24 -24.22
C ARG A 320 0.19 46.23 -22.69
N GLN A 321 1.16 46.77 -21.95
CA GLN A 321 1.07 46.95 -20.50
C GLN A 321 -0.10 47.88 -20.14
N ASN A 322 -0.24 49.02 -20.82
CA ASN A 322 -1.39 49.91 -20.63
C ASN A 322 -2.73 49.21 -20.94
N GLU A 323 -2.77 48.33 -21.93
CA GLU A 323 -3.98 47.55 -22.27
C GLU A 323 -4.28 46.46 -21.21
N ILE A 324 -3.27 45.85 -20.61
CA ILE A 324 -3.44 44.92 -19.47
C ILE A 324 -3.93 45.68 -18.22
N GLU A 325 -3.36 46.86 -17.92
CA GLU A 325 -3.85 47.71 -16.83
C GLU A 325 -5.29 48.17 -17.09
N ARG A 326 -5.63 48.51 -18.34
CA ARG A 326 -7.01 48.82 -18.74
C ARG A 326 -7.91 47.61 -18.51
N LEU A 327 -7.48 46.39 -18.84
CA LEU A 327 -8.24 45.17 -18.58
C LEU A 327 -8.47 44.97 -17.07
N LEU A 328 -7.46 45.17 -16.23
CA LEU A 328 -7.58 45.06 -14.77
C LEU A 328 -8.55 46.09 -14.19
N ARG A 329 -8.50 47.35 -14.67
CA ARG A 329 -9.49 48.37 -14.29
C ARG A 329 -10.89 47.98 -14.74
N LEU A 330 -11.02 47.45 -15.96
CA LEU A 330 -12.30 47.01 -16.50
C LEU A 330 -12.90 45.85 -15.70
N PHE A 331 -12.10 44.96 -15.10
CA PHE A 331 -12.60 43.93 -14.19
C PHE A 331 -13.23 44.50 -12.93
N ASN A 332 -12.72 45.63 -12.42
CA ASN A 332 -13.30 46.31 -11.26
C ASN A 332 -14.60 47.05 -11.62
N ASP A 333 -14.67 47.66 -12.80
CA ASP A 333 -15.82 48.47 -13.22
C ASP A 333 -16.96 47.62 -13.82
N ASN A 334 -16.63 46.69 -14.72
CA ASN A 334 -17.58 45.83 -15.41
C ASN A 334 -16.95 44.46 -15.76
N PRO A 335 -17.03 43.47 -14.85
CA PRO A 335 -16.37 42.18 -15.03
C PRO A 335 -16.90 41.41 -16.25
N ALA A 336 -18.19 41.54 -16.60
CA ALA A 336 -18.77 40.85 -17.74
C ALA A 336 -18.22 41.36 -19.08
N GLU A 337 -17.93 42.66 -19.18
CA GLU A 337 -17.28 43.24 -20.35
C GLU A 337 -15.79 42.90 -20.38
N ALA A 338 -15.12 42.90 -19.22
CA ALA A 338 -13.71 42.53 -19.09
C ALA A 338 -13.42 41.11 -19.59
N LEU A 339 -14.31 40.15 -19.31
CA LEU A 339 -14.17 38.75 -19.76
C LEU A 339 -14.09 38.59 -21.28
N LYS A 340 -14.67 39.51 -22.06
CA LYS A 340 -14.55 39.49 -23.53
C LYS A 340 -13.13 39.78 -23.99
N TYR A 341 -12.35 40.50 -23.20
CA TYR A 341 -10.98 40.91 -23.51
C TYR A 341 -9.95 40.08 -22.73
N ALA A 342 -10.37 39.03 -22.03
CA ALA A 342 -9.50 38.24 -21.17
C ALA A 342 -8.38 37.50 -21.92
N ILE A 343 -7.21 37.44 -21.28
CA ILE A 343 -6.04 36.69 -21.72
C ILE A 343 -6.03 35.33 -21.01
N PRO A 344 -6.05 34.19 -21.72
CA PRO A 344 -5.88 32.87 -21.13
C PRO A 344 -4.53 32.73 -20.39
N LEU A 345 -4.55 32.24 -19.15
CA LEU A 345 -3.37 32.07 -18.28
C LEU A 345 -2.85 30.61 -18.24
N GLY A 346 -3.65 29.62 -18.65
CA GLY A 346 -3.25 28.21 -18.61
C GLY A 346 -3.96 27.29 -19.62
N GLY A 347 -3.24 26.25 -20.08
CA GLY A 347 -3.76 25.17 -20.94
C GLY A 347 -2.68 24.48 -21.79
N PRO A 348 -2.75 23.16 -22.00
CA PRO A 348 -1.71 22.38 -22.72
C PRO A 348 -1.60 22.70 -24.22
N TYR A 349 -2.49 23.53 -24.77
CA TYR A 349 -2.58 23.82 -26.21
C TYR A 349 -2.26 25.28 -26.59
N GLN A 350 -1.77 26.11 -25.66
CA GLN A 350 -1.55 27.55 -25.88
C GLN A 350 -0.36 27.90 -26.80
N ASN A 351 0.49 26.93 -27.17
CA ASN A 351 1.76 27.19 -27.87
C ASN A 351 1.85 26.61 -29.30
N ARG A 352 0.72 26.32 -29.96
CA ARG A 352 0.72 25.85 -31.37
C ARG A 352 0.47 26.99 -32.35
N GLY A 353 1.54 27.73 -32.65
CA GLY A 353 1.59 28.80 -33.66
C GLY A 353 1.48 30.22 -33.07
N THR A 354 2.21 31.17 -33.64
CA THR A 354 2.24 32.59 -33.21
C THR A 354 1.47 33.46 -34.20
N ALA A 355 0.47 34.20 -33.73
CA ALA A 355 -0.19 35.22 -34.54
C ALA A 355 0.64 36.52 -34.58
N PRO A 356 0.43 37.42 -35.56
CA PRO A 356 1.10 38.73 -35.59
C PRO A 356 0.82 39.52 -34.31
N PRO A 357 1.81 40.23 -33.75
CA PRO A 357 1.66 40.96 -32.49
C PRO A 357 0.68 42.11 -32.64
N LEU A 358 -0.36 42.11 -31.80
CA LEU A 358 -1.35 43.19 -31.70
C LEU A 358 -1.06 44.09 -30.49
N ALA A 359 -1.47 45.35 -30.59
CA ALA A 359 -1.35 46.34 -29.52
C ALA A 359 -2.61 46.42 -28.62
N LEU A 360 -3.69 45.75 -29.02
CA LEU A 360 -4.99 45.78 -28.34
C LEU A 360 -5.55 44.37 -28.20
N LEU A 361 -6.30 44.13 -27.12
CA LEU A 361 -6.98 42.86 -26.90
C LEU A 361 -8.25 42.81 -27.75
N GLY A 362 -8.39 41.75 -28.54
CA GLY A 362 -9.58 41.51 -29.35
C GLY A 362 -10.71 40.87 -28.54
N PRO A 363 -11.99 41.19 -28.83
CA PRO A 363 -13.12 40.57 -28.14
C PRO A 363 -13.21 39.07 -28.44
N ARG A 364 -13.55 38.27 -27.43
CA ARG A 364 -13.70 36.82 -27.47
C ARG A 364 -15.12 36.43 -27.08
N ASN A 365 -15.54 35.26 -27.56
CA ASN A 365 -16.76 34.63 -27.08
C ASN A 365 -16.52 34.07 -25.66
N THR A 366 -17.40 34.44 -24.72
CA THR A 366 -17.35 34.06 -23.30
C THR A 366 -18.24 32.86 -22.97
N SER A 367 -18.81 32.19 -23.97
CA SER A 367 -19.54 30.93 -23.79
C SER A 367 -18.58 29.73 -23.76
N PHE A 368 -18.86 28.78 -22.88
CA PHE A 368 -18.12 27.53 -22.80
C PHE A 368 -18.32 26.70 -24.07
N ASN A 369 -17.23 26.13 -24.61
CA ASN A 369 -17.28 25.28 -25.79
C ASN A 369 -16.13 24.26 -25.80
N LEU A 370 -16.48 22.97 -25.77
CA LEU A 370 -15.53 21.84 -25.80
C LEU A 370 -14.58 21.88 -27.01
N SER A 371 -15.08 22.27 -28.20
CA SER A 371 -14.25 22.34 -29.41
C SER A 371 -13.14 23.40 -29.34
N GLY A 372 -13.30 24.39 -28.45
CA GLY A 372 -12.30 25.43 -28.21
C GLY A 372 -11.16 24.99 -27.29
N LEU A 373 -11.24 23.81 -26.69
CA LEU A 373 -10.22 23.28 -25.77
C LEU A 373 -9.20 22.37 -26.46
N GLY A 374 -9.49 21.86 -27.67
CA GLY A 374 -8.65 20.85 -28.37
C GLY A 374 -8.09 21.26 -29.74
N GLY A 375 -8.26 22.51 -30.20
CA GLY A 375 -7.84 22.96 -31.53
C GLY A 375 -6.82 24.10 -31.49
N GLY A 376 -5.55 23.81 -31.81
CA GLY A 376 -4.49 24.82 -31.86
C GLY A 376 -4.78 25.92 -32.88
N ARG A 377 -5.09 27.13 -32.40
CA ARG A 377 -5.11 28.35 -33.20
C ARG A 377 -3.85 29.13 -32.90
N ALA A 378 -3.26 29.75 -33.92
CA ALA A 378 -2.17 30.69 -33.70
C ALA A 378 -2.65 31.84 -32.82
N THR A 379 -2.01 32.05 -31.68
CA THR A 379 -2.35 33.11 -30.73
C THR A 379 -1.20 34.09 -30.61
N ASP A 380 -1.51 35.36 -30.37
CA ASP A 380 -0.51 36.37 -30.01
C ASP A 380 -0.08 36.12 -28.56
N GLN A 381 1.23 35.98 -28.32
CA GLN A 381 1.78 35.78 -26.99
C GLN A 381 1.97 37.15 -26.31
N TRP A 382 1.29 37.33 -25.19
CA TRP A 382 1.37 38.53 -24.35
C TRP A 382 2.30 38.23 -23.17
N ASP A 383 3.25 39.12 -22.90
CA ASP A 383 4.04 39.06 -21.68
C ASP A 383 3.19 39.54 -20.51
N ILE A 384 2.94 38.63 -19.56
CA ILE A 384 2.04 38.82 -18.43
C ILE A 384 2.73 38.52 -17.10
N GLY A 385 4.05 38.33 -17.06
CA GLY A 385 4.77 37.88 -15.86
C GLY A 385 4.44 38.69 -14.61
N ASP A 386 4.48 40.03 -14.73
CA ASP A 386 4.19 40.96 -13.63
C ASP A 386 2.71 41.01 -13.23
N TYR A 387 1.80 40.66 -14.14
CA TYR A 387 0.34 40.77 -13.97
C TYR A 387 -0.37 39.43 -13.74
N GLN A 388 0.37 38.31 -13.82
CA GLN A 388 -0.19 36.96 -13.80
C GLN A 388 -0.98 36.67 -12.52
N HIS A 389 -0.45 37.09 -11.36
CA HIS A 389 -1.12 36.91 -10.07
C HIS A 389 -2.43 37.70 -9.97
N ASP A 390 -2.43 38.96 -10.42
CA ASP A 390 -3.61 39.83 -10.37
C ASP A 390 -4.70 39.36 -11.33
N LEU A 391 -4.34 39.00 -12.57
CA LEU A 391 -5.28 38.45 -13.55
C LEU A 391 -5.89 37.14 -13.04
N ARG A 392 -5.08 36.26 -12.43
CA ARG A 392 -5.57 34.98 -11.87
C ARG A 392 -6.57 35.23 -10.75
N ARG A 393 -6.28 36.17 -9.84
CA ARG A 393 -7.18 36.55 -8.75
C ARG A 393 -8.50 37.12 -9.29
N GLN A 394 -8.44 37.98 -10.29
CA GLN A 394 -9.63 38.56 -10.93
C GLN A 394 -10.48 37.50 -11.61
N TYR A 395 -9.88 36.54 -12.32
CA TYR A 395 -10.61 35.44 -12.95
C TYR A 395 -11.25 34.50 -11.93
N GLN A 396 -10.57 34.17 -10.84
CA GLN A 396 -11.15 33.37 -9.75
C GLN A 396 -12.34 34.09 -9.11
N SER A 397 -12.21 35.39 -8.83
CA SER A 397 -13.30 36.22 -8.32
C SER A 397 -14.49 36.24 -9.28
N ALA A 398 -14.25 36.50 -10.57
CA ALA A 398 -15.28 36.53 -11.59
C ALA A 398 -15.97 35.16 -11.77
N ALA A 399 -15.22 34.06 -11.71
CA ALA A 399 -15.79 32.72 -11.79
C ALA A 399 -16.72 32.42 -10.60
N ASN A 400 -16.30 32.79 -9.38
CA ASN A 400 -17.11 32.63 -8.18
C ASN A 400 -18.39 33.48 -8.23
N GLN A 401 -18.31 34.71 -8.74
CA GLN A 401 -19.48 35.55 -8.96
C GLN A 401 -20.46 34.91 -9.96
N GLU A 402 -19.97 34.36 -11.08
CA GLU A 402 -20.81 33.67 -12.06
C GLU A 402 -21.42 32.37 -11.52
N LEU A 403 -20.71 31.65 -10.63
CA LEU A 403 -21.25 30.50 -9.89
C LEU A 403 -22.41 30.91 -8.97
N LEU A 404 -22.20 31.95 -8.15
CA LEU A 404 -23.23 32.48 -7.26
C LEU A 404 -24.45 33.02 -8.02
N ALA A 405 -24.22 33.55 -9.23
CA ALA A 405 -25.28 34.00 -10.13
C ALA A 405 -26.01 32.87 -10.88
N GLY A 406 -25.64 31.59 -10.65
CA GLY A 406 -26.23 30.43 -11.30
C GLY A 406 -25.86 30.28 -12.79
N ARG A 407 -24.84 31.01 -13.26
CA ARG A 407 -24.39 31.01 -14.66
C ARG A 407 -23.23 30.04 -14.85
N TYR A 408 -23.49 28.77 -14.55
CA TYR A 408 -22.52 27.70 -14.49
C TYR A 408 -21.67 27.53 -15.76
N ALA A 409 -22.26 27.66 -16.95
CA ALA A 409 -21.50 27.58 -18.20
C ALA A 409 -20.45 28.70 -18.34
N LYS A 410 -20.73 29.91 -17.83
CA LYS A 410 -19.75 31.01 -17.86
C LYS A 410 -18.64 30.80 -16.84
N ALA A 411 -18.99 30.32 -15.64
CA ALA A 411 -17.98 29.93 -14.65
C ALA A 411 -17.05 28.83 -15.18
N ALA A 412 -17.61 27.81 -15.84
CA ALA A 412 -16.86 26.75 -16.49
C ALA A 412 -15.95 27.27 -17.61
N TYR A 413 -16.42 28.26 -18.39
CA TYR A 413 -15.57 28.94 -19.38
C TYR A 413 -14.35 29.57 -18.72
N ILE A 414 -14.54 30.31 -17.63
CA ILE A 414 -13.44 30.99 -16.92
C ILE A 414 -12.46 29.96 -16.35
N HIS A 415 -12.96 28.91 -15.70
CA HIS A 415 -12.10 27.85 -15.15
C HIS A 415 -11.32 27.09 -16.23
N ALA A 416 -11.98 26.61 -17.30
CA ALA A 416 -11.32 25.79 -18.31
C ALA A 416 -10.49 26.60 -19.32
N HIS A 417 -11.07 27.66 -19.91
CA HIS A 417 -10.44 28.39 -21.01
C HIS A 417 -9.48 29.50 -20.54
N LEU A 418 -9.70 30.09 -19.36
CA LEU A 418 -8.85 31.18 -18.86
C LEU A 418 -7.86 30.68 -17.79
N LEU A 419 -8.31 29.92 -16.80
CA LEU A 419 -7.46 29.46 -15.69
C LEU A 419 -6.73 28.14 -15.96
N GLY A 420 -7.20 27.33 -16.91
CA GLY A 420 -6.68 25.98 -17.17
C GLY A 420 -7.03 24.96 -16.08
N ASP A 421 -8.02 25.26 -15.24
CA ASP A 421 -8.49 24.39 -14.17
C ASP A 421 -9.72 23.58 -14.64
N TYR A 422 -9.43 22.41 -15.22
CA TYR A 422 -10.46 21.52 -15.77
C TYR A 422 -11.34 20.88 -14.69
N LEU A 423 -10.82 20.70 -13.47
CA LEU A 423 -11.57 20.10 -12.38
C LEU A 423 -12.64 21.08 -11.86
N ALA A 424 -12.26 22.33 -11.59
CA ALA A 424 -13.21 23.37 -11.20
C ALA A 424 -14.26 23.61 -12.29
N ALA A 425 -13.85 23.57 -13.57
CA ALA A 425 -14.77 23.69 -14.69
C ALA A 425 -15.78 22.53 -14.76
N ALA A 426 -15.32 21.29 -14.61
CA ALA A 426 -16.20 20.12 -14.59
C ALA A 426 -17.20 20.20 -13.42
N ASN A 427 -16.75 20.59 -12.23
CA ASN A 427 -17.62 20.78 -11.06
C ASN A 427 -18.67 21.88 -11.30
N ALA A 428 -18.28 23.00 -11.92
CA ALA A 428 -19.21 24.07 -12.27
C ALA A 428 -20.28 23.56 -13.25
N LEU A 429 -19.90 22.81 -14.28
CA LEU A 429 -20.83 22.22 -15.24
C LEU A 429 -21.77 21.19 -14.60
N GLU A 430 -21.27 20.37 -13.67
CA GLU A 430 -22.10 19.43 -12.90
C GLU A 430 -23.17 20.16 -12.07
N GLN A 431 -22.80 21.27 -11.40
CA GLN A 431 -23.76 22.10 -10.66
C GLN A 431 -24.81 22.72 -11.59
N GLY A 432 -24.43 23.03 -12.83
CA GLY A 432 -25.33 23.52 -13.87
C GLY A 432 -26.12 22.45 -14.62
N HIS A 433 -26.06 21.19 -14.19
CA HIS A 433 -26.68 20.04 -14.86
C HIS A 433 -26.21 19.80 -16.32
N LEU A 434 -25.02 20.29 -16.68
CA LEU A 434 -24.39 20.11 -17.99
C LEU A 434 -23.45 18.90 -17.96
N PHE A 435 -24.03 17.72 -17.79
CA PHE A 435 -23.28 16.50 -17.48
C PHE A 435 -22.48 15.93 -18.65
N ARG A 436 -22.92 16.12 -19.91
CA ARG A 436 -22.16 15.66 -21.09
C ARG A 436 -20.86 16.41 -21.23
N GLU A 437 -20.92 17.73 -21.07
CA GLU A 437 -19.77 18.60 -21.15
C GLU A 437 -18.79 18.35 -19.99
N ALA A 438 -19.31 18.19 -18.77
CA ALA A 438 -18.50 17.81 -17.62
C ALA A 438 -17.83 16.44 -17.81
N ALA A 439 -18.55 15.44 -18.32
CA ALA A 439 -18.01 14.12 -18.58
C ALA A 439 -16.93 14.13 -19.68
N ALA A 440 -17.09 14.93 -20.73
CA ALA A 440 -16.07 15.13 -21.75
C ALA A 440 -14.79 15.74 -21.14
N LEU A 441 -14.91 16.72 -20.23
CA LEU A 441 -13.75 17.26 -19.51
C LEU A 441 -13.06 16.18 -18.65
N HIS A 442 -13.83 15.38 -17.91
CA HIS A 442 -13.29 14.28 -17.11
C HIS A 442 -12.54 13.25 -17.97
N LYS A 443 -13.08 12.88 -19.13
CA LYS A 443 -12.49 11.88 -20.03
C LYS A 443 -11.26 12.41 -20.78
N ASP A 444 -11.40 13.56 -21.43
CA ASP A 444 -10.41 14.03 -22.42
C ASP A 444 -9.29 14.85 -21.80
N HIS A 445 -9.58 15.65 -20.75
CA HIS A 445 -8.61 16.58 -20.15
C HIS A 445 -8.10 16.13 -18.78
N LEU A 446 -8.95 15.50 -17.95
CA LEU A 446 -8.53 14.95 -16.65
C LEU A 446 -8.06 13.49 -16.76
N HIS A 447 -8.20 12.87 -17.93
CA HIS A 447 -7.87 11.46 -18.19
C HIS A 447 -8.49 10.50 -17.17
N SER A 448 -9.70 10.81 -16.70
CA SER A 448 -10.43 10.06 -15.69
C SER A 448 -11.74 9.49 -16.27
N PRO A 449 -11.69 8.32 -16.94
CA PRO A 449 -12.89 7.68 -17.47
C PRO A 449 -13.90 7.31 -16.37
N ALA A 450 -13.44 6.92 -15.18
CA ALA A 450 -14.31 6.64 -14.04
C ALA A 450 -15.04 7.91 -13.53
N GLY A 451 -14.35 9.07 -13.55
CA GLY A 451 -14.95 10.36 -13.25
C GLY A 451 -16.06 10.72 -14.25
N ALA A 452 -15.81 10.51 -15.54
CA ALA A 452 -16.77 10.74 -16.60
C ALA A 452 -18.02 9.85 -16.47
N ALA A 453 -17.86 8.55 -16.23
CA ALA A 453 -18.97 7.61 -16.06
C ALA A 453 -19.89 8.01 -14.90
N ARG A 454 -19.32 8.36 -13.74
CA ARG A 454 -20.07 8.81 -12.56
C ARG A 454 -20.79 10.15 -12.81
N CYS A 455 -20.16 11.05 -13.56
CA CYS A 455 -20.76 12.32 -13.95
C CYS A 455 -22.02 12.10 -14.81
N LEU A 456 -21.91 11.22 -15.81
CA LEU A 456 -23.03 10.84 -16.69
C LEU A 456 -24.14 10.12 -15.92
N GLU A 457 -23.78 9.21 -14.99
CA GLU A 457 -24.74 8.52 -14.13
C GLU A 457 -25.56 9.51 -13.29
N ARG A 458 -24.89 10.46 -12.62
CA ARG A 458 -25.56 11.55 -11.87
C ARG A 458 -26.44 12.43 -12.76
N GLY A 459 -26.07 12.56 -14.03
CA GLY A 459 -26.85 13.27 -15.04
C GLY A 459 -28.01 12.49 -15.64
N GLY A 460 -28.24 11.24 -15.23
CA GLY A 460 -29.27 10.38 -15.81
C GLY A 460 -28.96 9.91 -17.23
N LEU A 461 -27.73 10.13 -17.72
CA LEU A 461 -27.25 9.68 -19.04
C LEU A 461 -26.74 8.25 -18.93
N LEU A 462 -27.62 7.34 -18.52
CA LEU A 462 -27.24 6.00 -18.08
C LEU A 462 -26.63 5.15 -19.19
N LEU A 463 -27.02 5.36 -20.46
CA LEU A 463 -26.50 4.59 -21.59
C LEU A 463 -25.01 4.87 -21.81
N GLU A 464 -24.64 6.15 -21.91
CA GLU A 464 -23.26 6.60 -22.08
C GLU A 464 -22.41 6.21 -20.84
N ALA A 465 -22.99 6.30 -19.65
CA ALA A 465 -22.33 5.84 -18.42
C ALA A 465 -22.06 4.33 -18.42
N ALA A 466 -23.04 3.52 -18.83
CA ALA A 466 -22.93 2.05 -18.87
C ALA A 466 -21.85 1.59 -19.85
N GLU A 467 -21.71 2.25 -21.01
CA GLU A 467 -20.65 1.97 -21.98
C GLU A 467 -19.26 2.21 -21.38
N ILE A 468 -19.05 3.34 -20.71
CA ILE A 468 -17.76 3.63 -20.06
C ILE A 468 -17.50 2.65 -18.90
N TYR A 469 -18.50 2.31 -18.09
CA TYR A 469 -18.33 1.29 -17.04
C TYR A 469 -17.98 -0.09 -17.62
N ALA A 470 -18.52 -0.44 -18.78
CA ALA A 470 -18.15 -1.66 -19.48
C ALA A 470 -16.71 -1.64 -20.02
N GLU A 471 -16.23 -0.51 -20.55
CA GLU A 471 -14.82 -0.31 -20.94
C GLU A 471 -13.88 -0.44 -19.74
N LEU A 472 -14.32 -0.02 -18.55
CA LEU A 472 -13.57 -0.12 -17.29
C LEU A 472 -13.64 -1.49 -16.63
N THR A 473 -14.18 -2.52 -17.30
CA THR A 473 -14.40 -3.87 -16.75
C THR A 473 -15.32 -3.95 -15.52
N GLN A 474 -16.04 -2.86 -15.19
CA GLN A 474 -17.02 -2.80 -14.10
C GLN A 474 -18.38 -3.32 -14.57
N HIS A 475 -18.42 -4.61 -14.92
CA HIS A 475 -19.56 -5.22 -15.59
C HIS A 475 -20.82 -5.33 -14.73
N GLU A 476 -20.71 -5.49 -13.40
CA GLU A 476 -21.88 -5.45 -12.50
C GLU A 476 -22.56 -4.08 -12.56
N LYS A 477 -21.77 -2.99 -12.45
CA LYS A 477 -22.30 -1.62 -12.51
C LYS A 477 -22.92 -1.31 -13.86
N ALA A 478 -22.27 -1.71 -14.96
CA ALA A 478 -22.84 -1.56 -16.31
C ALA A 478 -24.17 -2.32 -16.45
N GLY A 479 -24.23 -3.57 -15.96
CA GLY A 479 -25.45 -4.37 -15.96
C GLY A 479 -26.59 -3.72 -15.16
N ASP A 480 -26.29 -3.16 -13.99
CA ASP A 480 -27.27 -2.44 -13.16
C ASP A 480 -27.85 -1.22 -13.88
N LEU A 481 -27.02 -0.46 -14.59
CA LEU A 481 -27.47 0.67 -15.40
C LEU A 481 -28.33 0.21 -16.59
N TYR A 482 -27.97 -0.88 -17.28
CA TYR A 482 -28.80 -1.44 -18.34
C TYR A 482 -30.14 -1.98 -17.82
N THR A 483 -30.18 -2.50 -16.59
CA THR A 483 -31.42 -2.90 -15.93
C THR A 483 -32.32 -1.69 -15.67
N GLN A 484 -31.77 -0.58 -15.18
CA GLN A 484 -32.50 0.68 -15.01
C GLN A 484 -33.01 1.25 -16.36
N LEU A 485 -32.27 1.03 -17.44
CA LEU A 485 -32.66 1.37 -18.81
C LEU A 485 -33.70 0.41 -19.43
N ALA A 486 -34.19 -0.58 -18.67
CA ALA A 486 -35.10 -1.63 -19.13
C ALA A 486 -34.56 -2.44 -20.33
N GLN A 487 -33.24 -2.69 -20.36
CA GLN A 487 -32.55 -3.52 -21.36
C GLN A 487 -32.01 -4.82 -20.73
N PRO A 488 -32.88 -5.76 -20.30
CA PRO A 488 -32.48 -6.93 -19.52
C PRO A 488 -31.55 -7.88 -20.27
N ALA A 489 -31.67 -7.99 -21.60
CA ALA A 489 -30.80 -8.84 -22.41
C ALA A 489 -29.34 -8.35 -22.42
N LEU A 490 -29.15 -7.03 -22.49
CA LEU A 490 -27.81 -6.42 -22.42
C LEU A 490 -27.28 -6.46 -20.99
N ALA A 491 -28.13 -6.18 -19.98
CA ALA A 491 -27.78 -6.33 -18.58
C ALA A 491 -27.27 -7.75 -18.26
N ALA A 492 -28.02 -8.78 -18.68
CA ALA A 492 -27.63 -10.17 -18.48
C ALA A 492 -26.28 -10.50 -19.13
N ARG A 493 -26.03 -10.02 -20.36
CA ARG A 493 -24.73 -10.21 -21.03
C ARG A 493 -23.57 -9.57 -20.24
N HIS A 494 -23.80 -8.41 -19.63
CA HIS A 494 -22.79 -7.78 -18.78
C HIS A 494 -22.61 -8.53 -17.47
N TYR A 495 -23.68 -8.95 -16.80
CA TYR A 495 -23.57 -9.78 -15.59
C TYR A 495 -22.81 -11.09 -15.86
N GLU A 496 -23.09 -11.79 -16.96
CA GLU A 496 -22.35 -13.00 -17.34
C GLU A 496 -20.85 -12.72 -17.53
N ARG A 497 -20.48 -11.62 -18.18
CA ARG A 497 -19.06 -11.22 -18.31
C ARG A 497 -18.41 -10.92 -16.95
N GLY A 498 -19.15 -10.27 -16.05
CA GLY A 498 -18.69 -10.02 -14.68
C GLY A 498 -18.49 -11.32 -13.90
N ILE A 499 -19.41 -12.28 -14.05
CA ILE A 499 -19.32 -13.61 -13.44
C ILE A 499 -18.09 -14.35 -13.99
N THR A 500 -17.85 -14.35 -15.31
CA THR A 500 -16.64 -14.95 -15.89
C THR A 500 -15.37 -14.36 -15.27
N LEU A 501 -15.29 -13.03 -15.18
CA LEU A 501 -14.13 -12.35 -14.59
C LEU A 501 -13.93 -12.70 -13.10
N LEU A 502 -15.01 -12.84 -12.34
CA LEU A 502 -14.93 -13.24 -10.92
C LEU A 502 -14.50 -14.70 -10.76
N LEU A 503 -15.01 -15.60 -11.60
CA LEU A 503 -14.62 -17.00 -11.61
C LEU A 503 -13.15 -17.18 -12.02
N ASP A 504 -12.68 -16.42 -13.02
CA ASP A 504 -11.27 -16.40 -13.42
C ASP A 504 -10.37 -15.92 -12.28
N ASN A 505 -10.85 -14.98 -11.46
CA ASN A 505 -10.18 -14.51 -10.23
C ASN A 505 -10.40 -15.41 -9.01
N ASP A 506 -11.06 -16.56 -9.18
CA ASP A 506 -11.36 -17.54 -8.13
C ASP A 506 -12.27 -16.99 -7.00
N ASP A 507 -13.02 -15.91 -7.25
CA ASP A 507 -13.99 -15.30 -6.32
C ASP A 507 -15.40 -15.86 -6.56
N ARG A 508 -15.58 -17.12 -6.17
CA ARG A 508 -16.84 -17.85 -6.30
C ARG A 508 -17.98 -17.28 -5.44
N PRO A 509 -17.77 -16.81 -4.19
CA PRO A 509 -18.84 -16.17 -3.41
C PRO A 509 -19.46 -14.96 -4.11
N ALA A 510 -18.64 -14.06 -4.65
CA ALA A 510 -19.15 -12.89 -5.35
C ALA A 510 -19.85 -13.28 -6.66
N ALA A 511 -19.31 -14.25 -7.41
CA ALA A 511 -19.92 -14.77 -8.63
C ALA A 511 -21.30 -15.39 -8.36
N ALA A 512 -21.44 -16.16 -7.28
CA ALA A 512 -22.69 -16.79 -6.88
C ALA A 512 -23.75 -15.76 -6.46
N ARG A 513 -23.36 -14.70 -5.74
CA ARG A 513 -24.25 -13.57 -5.42
C ARG A 513 -24.82 -12.94 -6.70
N LEU A 514 -23.98 -12.66 -7.69
CA LEU A 514 -24.41 -12.11 -8.98
C LEU A 514 -25.38 -13.05 -9.71
N LEU A 515 -25.10 -14.35 -9.73
CA LEU A 515 -25.98 -15.37 -10.32
C LEU A 515 -27.35 -15.41 -9.63
N ALA A 516 -27.38 -15.43 -8.30
CA ALA A 516 -28.61 -15.50 -7.53
C ALA A 516 -29.42 -14.19 -7.59
N ASP A 517 -28.78 -13.05 -7.32
CA ASP A 517 -29.46 -11.76 -7.14
C ASP A 517 -29.81 -11.08 -8.46
N LYS A 518 -28.89 -11.09 -9.44
CA LYS A 518 -29.01 -10.29 -10.67
C LYS A 518 -29.49 -11.09 -11.88
N LEU A 519 -29.08 -12.36 -11.99
CA LEU A 519 -29.53 -13.25 -13.06
C LEU A 519 -30.68 -14.17 -12.65
N HIS A 520 -31.08 -14.18 -11.38
CA HIS A 520 -32.12 -15.04 -10.85
C HIS A 520 -31.90 -16.53 -11.20
N ALA A 521 -30.63 -16.96 -11.20
CA ALA A 521 -30.20 -18.32 -11.53
C ALA A 521 -29.56 -19.00 -10.30
N PRO A 522 -30.35 -19.26 -9.25
CA PRO A 522 -29.80 -19.70 -7.98
C PRO A 522 -29.32 -21.17 -7.99
N ASP A 523 -29.81 -22.02 -8.89
CA ASP A 523 -29.30 -23.39 -9.09
C ASP A 523 -27.84 -23.37 -9.59
N ARG A 524 -27.54 -22.47 -10.54
CA ARG A 524 -26.18 -22.26 -11.05
C ARG A 524 -25.29 -21.63 -9.99
N ALA A 525 -25.83 -20.73 -9.17
CA ALA A 525 -25.11 -20.16 -8.02
C ALA A 525 -24.72 -21.25 -7.01
N GLN A 526 -25.65 -22.17 -6.67
CA GLN A 526 -25.37 -23.31 -5.79
C GLN A 526 -24.28 -24.21 -6.35
N GLN A 527 -24.29 -24.51 -7.65
CA GLN A 527 -23.23 -25.31 -8.26
C GLN A 527 -21.85 -24.65 -8.11
N VAL A 528 -21.75 -23.34 -8.41
CA VAL A 528 -20.51 -22.57 -8.27
C VAL A 528 -20.02 -22.56 -6.81
N LEU A 529 -20.93 -22.41 -5.84
CA LEU A 529 -20.57 -22.43 -4.42
C LEU A 529 -20.10 -23.80 -3.95
N LEU A 530 -20.72 -24.88 -4.44
CA LEU A 530 -20.32 -26.24 -4.11
C LEU A 530 -18.94 -26.58 -4.71
N GLU A 531 -18.63 -26.09 -5.91
CA GLU A 531 -17.28 -26.13 -6.48
C GLU A 531 -16.28 -25.33 -5.62
N GLY A 532 -16.73 -24.20 -5.05
CA GLY A 532 -15.93 -23.39 -4.12
C GLY A 532 -15.64 -24.07 -2.79
N TRP A 533 -16.52 -24.94 -2.30
CA TRP A 533 -16.25 -25.77 -1.13
C TRP A 533 -15.07 -26.73 -1.35
N ALA A 534 -14.90 -27.25 -2.57
CA ALA A 534 -13.77 -28.10 -2.93
C ALA A 534 -12.46 -27.30 -3.18
N SER A 535 -12.53 -25.98 -3.29
CA SER A 535 -11.39 -25.09 -3.54
C SER A 535 -10.71 -24.64 -2.23
N PRO A 536 -9.39 -24.38 -2.22
CA PRO A 536 -8.69 -23.85 -1.05
C PRO A 536 -9.10 -22.40 -0.69
N LYS A 537 -9.70 -21.64 -1.61
CA LYS A 537 -10.02 -20.22 -1.41
C LYS A 537 -11.43 -20.05 -0.81
N GLN A 538 -11.48 -19.67 0.47
CA GLN A 538 -12.71 -19.36 1.23
C GLN A 538 -13.80 -20.46 1.23
N PRO A 539 -13.47 -21.73 1.54
CA PRO A 539 -14.42 -22.84 1.48
C PRO A 539 -15.61 -22.66 2.45
N GLU A 540 -15.37 -22.25 3.71
CA GLU A 540 -16.43 -22.06 4.71
C GLU A 540 -17.48 -21.00 4.26
N VAL A 541 -17.03 -19.92 3.60
CA VAL A 541 -17.91 -18.86 3.08
C VAL A 541 -18.77 -19.39 1.95
N CYS A 542 -18.17 -20.12 1.00
CA CYS A 542 -18.90 -20.71 -0.12
C CYS A 542 -20.00 -21.65 0.38
N LEU A 543 -19.66 -22.54 1.32
CA LEU A 543 -20.63 -23.51 1.83
C LEU A 543 -21.72 -22.87 2.68
N THR A 544 -21.39 -21.82 3.45
CA THR A 544 -22.41 -21.05 4.19
C THR A 544 -23.43 -20.44 3.24
N GLN A 545 -22.98 -19.76 2.18
CA GLN A 545 -23.86 -19.17 1.16
C GLN A 545 -24.66 -20.24 0.40
N TYR A 546 -24.08 -21.42 0.17
CA TYR A 546 -24.77 -22.54 -0.47
C TYR A 546 -25.99 -22.95 0.36
N PHE A 547 -25.82 -23.15 1.67
CA PHE A 547 -26.94 -23.53 2.55
C PHE A 547 -27.96 -22.40 2.75
N GLU A 548 -27.54 -21.14 2.72
CA GLU A 548 -28.46 -19.98 2.73
C GLU A 548 -29.32 -19.92 1.47
N LEU A 549 -28.74 -20.16 0.29
CA LEU A 549 -29.52 -20.25 -0.95
C LEU A 549 -30.42 -21.48 -0.97
N ALA A 550 -29.93 -22.60 -0.45
CA ALA A 550 -30.70 -23.83 -0.35
C ALA A 550 -31.88 -23.71 0.62
N SER A 551 -31.72 -23.02 1.76
CA SER A 551 -32.81 -22.83 2.72
C SER A 551 -33.97 -22.02 2.13
N ALA A 552 -33.70 -21.17 1.13
CA ALA A 552 -34.72 -20.41 0.41
C ALA A 552 -35.49 -21.23 -0.64
N GLN A 553 -34.94 -22.36 -1.11
CA GLN A 553 -35.52 -23.18 -2.21
C GLN A 553 -36.00 -24.56 -1.77
N ALA A 554 -35.26 -25.21 -0.88
CA ALA A 554 -35.41 -26.60 -0.54
C ALA A 554 -36.45 -26.77 0.57
N HIS A 555 -37.31 -27.78 0.42
CA HIS A 555 -38.26 -28.17 1.46
C HIS A 555 -37.60 -28.99 2.57
N ASP A 556 -36.44 -29.61 2.31
CA ASP A 556 -35.67 -30.41 3.26
C ASP A 556 -34.17 -30.09 3.18
N LEU A 557 -33.76 -29.12 3.98
CA LEU A 557 -32.35 -28.71 4.13
C LEU A 557 -31.51 -29.78 4.84
N GLY A 558 -32.13 -30.60 5.71
CA GLY A 558 -31.44 -31.66 6.46
C GLY A 558 -30.89 -32.75 5.52
N ALA A 559 -31.69 -33.18 4.54
CA ALA A 559 -31.25 -34.13 3.51
C ALA A 559 -30.09 -33.60 2.65
N GLN A 560 -30.09 -32.30 2.33
CA GLN A 560 -28.99 -31.69 1.58
C GLN A 560 -27.69 -31.63 2.40
N VAL A 561 -27.78 -31.27 3.68
CA VAL A 561 -26.64 -31.31 4.60
C VAL A 561 -26.01 -32.71 4.66
N GLN A 562 -26.83 -33.77 4.77
CA GLN A 562 -26.33 -35.14 4.73
C GLN A 562 -25.66 -35.49 3.39
N THR A 563 -26.20 -34.99 2.27
CA THR A 563 -25.64 -35.22 0.94
C THR A 563 -24.26 -34.57 0.81
N VAL A 564 -24.12 -33.30 1.22
CA VAL A 564 -22.83 -32.59 1.23
C VAL A 564 -21.82 -33.28 2.13
N PHE A 565 -22.22 -33.72 3.33
CA PHE A 565 -21.34 -34.44 4.23
C PHE A 565 -20.82 -35.75 3.62
N ARG A 566 -21.70 -36.56 3.01
CA ARG A 566 -21.32 -37.87 2.48
C ARG A 566 -20.60 -37.83 1.13
N GLN A 567 -20.94 -36.88 0.26
CA GLN A 567 -20.48 -36.88 -1.14
C GLN A 567 -19.43 -35.80 -1.44
N HIS A 568 -19.41 -34.70 -0.69
CA HIS A 568 -18.61 -33.52 -1.00
C HIS A 568 -17.67 -33.07 0.13
N THR A 569 -17.62 -33.78 1.25
CA THR A 569 -16.77 -33.42 2.40
C THR A 569 -15.66 -34.43 2.60
N THR A 570 -14.41 -33.98 2.49
CA THR A 570 -13.23 -34.79 2.83
C THR A 570 -12.96 -34.76 4.34
N SER A 571 -12.13 -35.70 4.85
CA SER A 571 -11.78 -35.74 6.28
C SER A 571 -11.21 -34.42 6.81
N ALA A 572 -10.36 -33.74 6.04
CA ALA A 572 -9.79 -32.44 6.41
C ALA A 572 -10.84 -31.30 6.50
N GLN A 573 -11.99 -31.46 5.83
CA GLN A 573 -13.05 -30.46 5.76
C GLN A 573 -14.18 -30.69 6.77
N GLN A 574 -14.14 -31.79 7.54
CA GLN A 574 -15.19 -32.12 8.49
C GLN A 574 -15.33 -31.09 9.62
N VAL A 575 -14.23 -30.64 10.23
CA VAL A 575 -14.27 -29.59 11.26
C VAL A 575 -14.74 -28.23 10.70
N PRO A 576 -14.24 -27.75 9.55
CA PRO A 576 -14.82 -26.59 8.86
C PRO A 576 -16.32 -26.73 8.57
N LEU A 577 -16.80 -27.90 8.14
CA LEU A 577 -18.23 -28.16 7.92
C LEU A 577 -19.04 -27.94 9.22
N LEU A 578 -18.56 -28.44 10.36
CA LEU A 578 -19.26 -28.25 11.63
C LEU A 578 -19.40 -26.77 12.00
N ARG A 579 -18.40 -25.93 11.71
CA ARG A 579 -18.50 -24.48 11.96
C ARG A 579 -19.55 -23.82 11.07
N VAL A 580 -19.62 -24.23 9.81
CA VAL A 580 -20.67 -23.79 8.88
C VAL A 580 -22.04 -24.23 9.39
N LEU A 581 -22.21 -25.51 9.76
CA LEU A 581 -23.48 -26.03 10.28
C LEU A 581 -23.91 -25.33 11.56
N ALA A 582 -23.00 -25.03 12.48
CA ALA A 582 -23.32 -24.24 13.68
C ALA A 582 -23.86 -22.85 13.31
N THR A 583 -23.24 -22.19 12.33
CA THR A 583 -23.67 -20.86 11.86
C THR A 583 -25.03 -20.91 11.15
N VAL A 584 -25.27 -21.93 10.32
CA VAL A 584 -26.52 -22.11 9.58
C VAL A 584 -27.66 -22.52 10.52
N ALA A 585 -27.40 -23.41 11.48
CA ALA A 585 -28.37 -23.85 12.47
C ALA A 585 -28.85 -22.71 13.38
N ASP A 586 -27.94 -21.79 13.76
CA ASP A 586 -28.29 -20.60 14.54
C ASP A 586 -29.24 -19.64 13.76
N ARG A 587 -29.15 -19.61 12.42
CA ARG A 587 -29.98 -18.75 11.56
C ARG A 587 -31.28 -19.41 11.09
N HIS A 588 -31.24 -20.72 10.83
CA HIS A 588 -32.32 -21.49 10.21
C HIS A 588 -32.64 -22.75 11.03
N ALA A 589 -33.24 -22.58 12.21
CA ALA A 589 -33.53 -23.67 13.14
C ALA A 589 -34.75 -24.54 12.72
N THR A 590 -34.62 -25.33 11.65
CA THR A 590 -35.60 -26.38 11.31
C THR A 590 -35.29 -27.69 12.03
N PRO A 591 -36.30 -28.46 12.48
CA PRO A 591 -36.07 -29.69 13.24
C PRO A 591 -35.28 -30.74 12.44
N GLU A 592 -35.47 -30.81 11.13
CA GLU A 592 -34.74 -31.70 10.23
C GLU A 592 -33.26 -31.31 10.14
N LEU A 593 -32.95 -30.02 10.02
CA LEU A 593 -31.57 -29.51 9.99
C LEU A 593 -30.86 -29.74 11.33
N LEU A 594 -31.52 -29.43 12.44
CA LEU A 594 -30.93 -29.60 13.77
C LEU A 594 -30.60 -31.07 14.04
N THR A 595 -31.49 -31.99 13.68
CA THR A 595 -31.27 -33.43 13.81
C THR A 595 -30.09 -33.88 12.95
N ALA A 596 -30.08 -33.52 11.66
CA ALA A 596 -28.99 -33.91 10.75
C ALA A 596 -27.64 -33.31 11.18
N SER A 597 -27.62 -32.06 11.62
CA SER A 597 -26.40 -31.37 12.05
C SER A 597 -25.86 -31.94 13.35
N ARG A 598 -26.74 -32.31 14.29
CA ARG A 598 -26.37 -33.00 15.53
C ARG A 598 -25.78 -34.37 15.28
N ASP A 599 -26.39 -35.17 14.40
CA ASP A 599 -25.91 -36.51 14.08
C ASP A 599 -24.50 -36.44 13.45
N ILE A 600 -24.28 -35.51 12.51
CA ILE A 600 -22.96 -35.25 11.91
C ILE A 600 -21.97 -34.76 12.96
N ALA A 601 -22.39 -33.84 13.86
CA ALA A 601 -21.53 -33.34 14.92
C ALA A 601 -21.08 -34.46 15.86
N TYR A 602 -21.96 -35.38 16.25
CA TYR A 602 -21.57 -36.53 17.07
C TYR A 602 -20.61 -37.46 16.34
N GLU A 603 -20.86 -37.76 15.06
CA GLU A 603 -19.97 -38.60 14.24
C GLU A 603 -18.56 -38.00 14.12
N VAL A 604 -18.47 -36.72 13.72
CA VAL A 604 -17.19 -36.04 13.50
C VAL A 604 -16.46 -35.79 14.82
N ILE A 605 -17.14 -35.26 15.83
CA ILE A 605 -16.48 -34.88 17.10
C ILE A 605 -16.03 -36.12 17.87
N SER A 606 -16.80 -37.21 17.85
CA SER A 606 -16.34 -38.47 18.48
C SER A 606 -15.11 -39.04 17.78
N THR A 607 -15.04 -38.96 16.44
CA THR A 607 -13.89 -39.42 15.65
C THR A 607 -12.65 -38.56 15.90
N GLU A 608 -12.78 -37.23 15.89
CA GLU A 608 -11.69 -36.28 16.16
C GLU A 608 -11.19 -36.40 17.61
N ALA A 609 -12.10 -36.51 18.58
CA ALA A 609 -11.74 -36.69 19.98
C ALA A 609 -11.02 -38.03 20.23
N ALA A 610 -11.42 -39.10 19.54
CA ALA A 610 -10.71 -40.38 19.57
C ALA A 610 -9.30 -40.30 18.94
N ALA A 611 -9.14 -39.48 17.92
CA ALA A 611 -7.84 -39.18 17.31
C ALA A 611 -6.96 -38.23 18.15
N GLY A 612 -7.50 -37.68 19.25
CA GLY A 612 -6.81 -36.76 20.15
C GLY A 612 -6.93 -35.28 19.77
N ASN A 613 -7.72 -34.94 18.74
CA ASN A 613 -8.05 -33.56 18.41
C ASN A 613 -9.29 -33.11 19.21
N LEU A 614 -9.05 -32.26 20.22
CA LEU A 614 -10.12 -31.75 21.09
C LEU A 614 -10.67 -30.40 20.64
N GLU A 615 -10.16 -29.84 19.53
CA GLU A 615 -10.58 -28.52 19.02
C GLU A 615 -12.09 -28.39 18.74
N PRO A 616 -12.79 -29.40 18.17
CA PRO A 616 -14.20 -29.23 17.81
C PRO A 616 -15.17 -29.48 18.97
N LEU A 617 -14.73 -30.01 20.12
CA LEU A 617 -15.62 -30.30 21.27
C LEU A 617 -16.50 -29.13 21.73
N PRO A 618 -16.01 -27.88 21.80
CA PRO A 618 -16.84 -26.74 22.19
C PRO A 618 -17.99 -26.46 21.21
N LEU A 619 -17.92 -26.95 19.97
CA LEU A 619 -18.99 -26.76 18.98
C LEU A 619 -20.26 -27.56 19.32
N LEU A 620 -20.16 -28.62 20.13
CA LEU A 620 -21.31 -29.45 20.54
C LEU A 620 -22.46 -28.63 21.15
N ARG A 621 -22.13 -27.55 21.87
CA ARG A 621 -23.14 -26.66 22.49
C ARG A 621 -24.09 -26.01 21.49
N HIS A 622 -23.67 -25.85 20.23
CA HIS A 622 -24.50 -25.24 19.18
C HIS A 622 -25.51 -26.25 18.62
N PHE A 623 -25.22 -27.55 18.69
CA PHE A 623 -26.09 -28.61 18.17
C PHE A 623 -27.02 -29.19 19.22
N GLU A 624 -26.72 -28.98 20.51
CA GLU A 624 -27.60 -29.33 21.65
C GLU A 624 -27.70 -28.17 22.65
N PRO A 625 -28.41 -27.08 22.29
CA PRO A 625 -28.54 -25.91 23.17
C PRO A 625 -29.39 -26.17 24.42
N THR A 626 -30.14 -27.29 24.46
CA THR A 626 -30.97 -27.66 25.60
C THR A 626 -30.14 -28.20 26.78
N ASP A 627 -28.97 -28.77 26.50
CA ASP A 627 -28.08 -29.30 27.52
C ASP A 627 -27.15 -28.21 28.07
N ARG A 628 -27.51 -27.68 29.24
CA ARG A 628 -26.74 -26.65 29.94
C ARG A 628 -25.42 -27.16 30.52
N LEU A 629 -25.27 -28.47 30.70
CA LEU A 629 -24.06 -29.07 31.29
C LEU A 629 -23.01 -29.40 30.22
N LEU A 630 -23.42 -29.56 28.96
CA LEU A 630 -22.55 -29.95 27.85
C LEU A 630 -21.30 -29.09 27.72
N ALA A 631 -21.41 -27.76 27.86
CA ALA A 631 -20.25 -26.86 27.81
C ALA A 631 -19.26 -27.11 28.97
N ALA A 632 -19.78 -27.33 30.18
CA ALA A 632 -18.97 -27.65 31.35
C ALA A 632 -18.35 -29.05 31.23
N ASP A 633 -19.09 -30.02 30.67
CA ASP A 633 -18.60 -31.38 30.40
C ASP A 633 -17.49 -31.41 29.35
N CYS A 634 -17.65 -30.69 28.24
CA CYS A 634 -16.59 -30.52 27.25
C CYS A 634 -15.33 -29.91 27.89
N SER A 635 -15.49 -28.88 28.74
CA SER A 635 -14.37 -28.29 29.46
C SER A 635 -13.71 -29.27 30.42
N ARG A 636 -14.51 -29.99 31.23
CA ARG A 636 -14.02 -31.01 32.17
C ARG A 636 -13.27 -32.12 31.45
N TYR A 637 -13.83 -32.62 30.35
CA TYR A 637 -13.20 -33.65 29.52
C TYR A 637 -11.83 -33.19 29.00
N THR A 638 -11.77 -31.99 28.39
CA THR A 638 -10.52 -31.40 27.90
C THR A 638 -9.47 -31.20 29.00
N THR A 639 -9.89 -30.80 30.21
CA THR A 639 -8.98 -30.62 31.36
C THR A 639 -8.58 -31.93 32.03
N SER A 640 -9.44 -32.96 31.98
CA SER A 640 -9.23 -34.26 32.64
C SER A 640 -8.38 -35.21 31.82
N GLN A 641 -8.28 -35.00 30.50
CA GLN A 641 -7.26 -35.70 29.73
C GLN A 641 -5.90 -35.23 30.26
N PRO A 642 -5.01 -36.14 30.70
CA PRO A 642 -3.65 -35.74 30.99
C PRO A 642 -3.16 -34.99 29.75
N LEU A 643 -2.45 -33.88 29.97
CA LEU A 643 -1.54 -33.34 28.98
C LEU A 643 -0.53 -34.47 28.66
N ARG A 644 -0.94 -35.47 27.86
CA ARG A 644 -0.10 -35.84 26.74
C ARG A 644 0.19 -34.49 26.14
N ALA A 645 1.45 -34.12 26.11
CA ALA A 645 1.88 -33.15 25.15
C ALA A 645 1.43 -33.70 23.79
N THR A 646 0.19 -33.42 23.40
CA THR A 646 -0.10 -32.88 22.10
C THR A 646 0.80 -31.66 22.04
N VAL A 647 2.07 -31.94 21.71
CA VAL A 647 2.78 -31.18 20.71
C VAL A 647 1.70 -31.02 19.65
N ALA A 648 0.99 -29.88 19.66
CA ALA A 648 0.17 -29.46 18.54
C ALA A 648 1.08 -29.77 17.37
N ARG A 649 0.70 -30.75 16.55
CA ARG A 649 1.62 -31.40 15.62
C ARG A 649 1.98 -30.30 14.63
N ARG A 650 3.01 -29.53 14.98
CA ARG A 650 3.40 -28.33 14.26
C ARG A 650 3.71 -28.89 12.89
N PRO A 651 3.05 -28.42 11.84
CA PRO A 651 3.39 -28.89 10.52
C PRO A 651 4.87 -28.55 10.34
N ALA A 652 5.74 -29.58 10.38
CA ALA A 652 7.15 -29.43 10.07
C ALA A 652 7.32 -28.83 8.66
N THR A 653 6.26 -28.96 7.85
CA THR A 653 6.11 -28.34 6.55
C THR A 653 4.67 -27.92 6.33
N MET A 654 4.46 -26.68 5.89
CA MET A 654 3.22 -26.16 5.33
C MET A 654 3.32 -26.12 3.80
N GLN A 655 2.23 -26.40 3.11
CA GLN A 655 2.17 -26.33 1.65
C GLN A 655 1.24 -25.19 1.25
N LEU A 656 1.80 -24.14 0.65
CA LEU A 656 1.03 -23.13 -0.05
C LEU A 656 0.55 -23.69 -1.40
N ASP A 657 -0.43 -23.04 -2.03
CA ASP A 657 -0.90 -23.38 -3.37
C ASP A 657 0.29 -23.56 -4.35
N ALA A 658 0.46 -24.79 -4.81
CA ALA A 658 1.54 -25.20 -5.68
C ALA A 658 1.35 -24.71 -7.13
N THR A 659 0.16 -24.24 -7.49
CA THR A 659 -0.11 -23.62 -8.80
C THR A 659 0.44 -22.20 -8.88
N ILE A 660 0.74 -21.57 -7.74
CA ILE A 660 1.34 -20.23 -7.67
C ILE A 660 2.86 -20.38 -7.62
N LYS A 661 3.56 -19.74 -8.56
CA LYS A 661 5.01 -19.64 -8.52
C LYS A 661 5.40 -18.52 -7.56
N TRP A 662 5.78 -18.89 -6.34
CA TRP A 662 6.17 -17.93 -5.30
C TRP A 662 7.49 -17.24 -5.68
N LYS A 663 7.58 -15.95 -5.40
CA LYS A 663 8.68 -15.08 -5.85
C LYS A 663 9.40 -14.37 -4.72
N GLN A 664 8.67 -13.95 -3.69
CA GLN A 664 9.21 -13.28 -2.52
C GLN A 664 8.34 -13.61 -1.29
N ALA A 665 8.92 -13.54 -0.11
CA ALA A 665 8.18 -13.57 1.14
C ALA A 665 8.90 -12.77 2.21
N ALA A 666 8.15 -12.29 3.19
CA ALA A 666 8.67 -11.54 4.31
C ALA A 666 7.90 -11.87 5.58
N SER A 667 8.62 -11.89 6.70
CA SER A 667 8.02 -11.97 8.03
C SER A 667 7.56 -10.60 8.48
N HIS A 668 6.44 -10.57 9.18
CA HIS A 668 5.89 -9.37 9.81
C HIS A 668 5.36 -9.73 11.18
N ARG A 669 6.09 -9.37 12.25
CA ARG A 669 5.73 -9.71 13.64
C ARG A 669 5.39 -11.20 13.82
N HIS A 670 4.12 -11.54 14.09
CA HIS A 670 3.65 -12.91 14.34
C HIS A 670 3.01 -13.61 13.12
N GLN A 671 3.13 -13.00 11.95
CA GLN A 671 2.59 -13.49 10.69
C GLN A 671 3.64 -13.36 9.58
N TRP A 672 3.36 -13.92 8.42
CA TRP A 672 4.21 -13.80 7.24
C TRP A 672 3.34 -13.58 6.01
N VAL A 673 3.94 -12.98 5.00
CA VAL A 673 3.31 -12.76 3.70
C VAL A 673 4.21 -13.30 2.60
N ALA A 674 3.62 -13.89 1.56
CA ALA A 674 4.32 -14.36 0.39
C ALA A 674 3.65 -13.80 -0.87
N LEU A 675 4.45 -13.36 -1.83
CA LEU A 675 4.02 -12.84 -3.11
C LEU A 675 4.41 -13.83 -4.22
N GLY A 676 3.47 -14.14 -5.11
CA GLY A 676 3.66 -15.11 -6.17
C GLY A 676 2.83 -14.78 -7.41
N VAL A 677 3.11 -15.50 -8.49
CA VAL A 677 2.43 -15.30 -9.78
C VAL A 677 1.84 -16.61 -10.25
N ARG A 678 0.60 -16.56 -10.74
CA ARG A 678 -0.06 -17.68 -11.42
C ARG A 678 -0.66 -17.16 -12.72
N GLY A 679 -0.19 -17.70 -13.85
CA GLY A 679 -0.48 -17.11 -15.16
C GLY A 679 0.09 -15.69 -15.24
N GLU A 680 -0.74 -14.72 -15.57
CA GLU A 680 -0.39 -13.28 -15.56
C GLU A 680 -0.91 -12.56 -14.30
N GLN A 681 -1.44 -13.26 -13.30
CA GLN A 681 -2.01 -12.62 -12.11
C GLN A 681 -1.09 -12.68 -10.90
N LEU A 682 -1.09 -11.59 -10.13
CA LEU A 682 -0.37 -11.49 -8.87
C LEU A 682 -1.22 -12.05 -7.74
N HIS A 683 -0.60 -12.87 -6.90
CA HIS A 683 -1.21 -13.48 -5.73
C HIS A 683 -0.39 -13.15 -4.48
N LEU A 684 -1.10 -12.98 -3.37
CA LEU A 684 -0.53 -12.78 -2.05
C LEU A 684 -1.10 -13.86 -1.12
N ALA A 685 -0.22 -14.61 -0.46
CA ALA A 685 -0.58 -15.41 0.70
C ALA A 685 -0.23 -14.66 1.97
N ARG A 686 -1.11 -14.75 2.97
CA ARG A 686 -0.86 -14.35 4.35
C ARG A 686 -0.96 -15.61 5.21
N GLY A 687 0.02 -15.86 6.05
CA GLY A 687 0.01 -17.03 6.91
C GLY A 687 0.49 -16.75 8.32
N ASN A 688 0.11 -17.61 9.25
CA ASN A 688 0.67 -17.65 10.59
C ASN A 688 1.51 -18.92 10.79
N TRP A 689 2.28 -18.97 11.87
CA TRP A 689 3.15 -20.11 12.17
C TRP A 689 2.40 -21.36 12.67
N TYR A 690 1.07 -21.29 12.76
CA TYR A 690 0.19 -22.38 13.20
C TYR A 690 -0.51 -23.10 12.04
N GLY A 691 -0.25 -22.70 10.79
CA GLY A 691 -0.79 -23.37 9.60
C GLY A 691 -2.02 -22.70 8.98
N HIS A 692 -2.51 -21.58 9.52
CA HIS A 692 -3.61 -20.84 8.89
C HIS A 692 -3.08 -19.98 7.74
N LEU A 693 -3.76 -20.06 6.60
CA LEU A 693 -3.42 -19.38 5.35
C LEU A 693 -4.64 -18.62 4.82
N GLU A 694 -4.40 -17.41 4.33
CA GLU A 694 -5.36 -16.60 3.58
C GLU A 694 -4.74 -16.22 2.23
N TYR A 695 -5.56 -16.23 1.18
CA TYR A 695 -5.13 -15.91 -0.18
C TYR A 695 -5.86 -14.69 -0.70
N TYR A 696 -5.10 -13.82 -1.33
CA TYR A 696 -5.55 -12.61 -1.99
C TYR A 696 -4.95 -12.55 -3.40
N SER A 697 -5.62 -11.87 -4.31
CA SER A 697 -5.18 -11.75 -5.70
C SER A 697 -5.58 -10.40 -6.28
N TRP A 698 -4.79 -9.93 -7.23
CA TRP A 698 -5.12 -8.75 -8.00
C TRP A 698 -5.67 -9.17 -9.37
N ALA A 699 -6.81 -8.59 -9.76
CA ALA A 699 -7.43 -8.85 -11.06
C ALA A 699 -6.62 -8.28 -12.24
N VAL A 700 -5.70 -7.34 -11.98
CA VAL A 700 -4.88 -6.69 -13.00
C VAL A 700 -3.79 -7.66 -13.48
N PRO A 701 -3.79 -8.05 -14.77
CA PRO A 701 -2.73 -8.89 -15.30
C PRO A 701 -1.41 -8.12 -15.37
N LEU A 702 -0.32 -8.80 -15.02
CA LEU A 702 1.06 -8.36 -15.11
C LEU A 702 1.76 -9.11 -16.25
N PRO A 703 2.43 -8.41 -17.18
CA PRO A 703 3.28 -9.04 -18.18
C PRO A 703 4.32 -9.97 -17.55
N ALA A 704 4.61 -11.10 -18.19
CA ALA A 704 5.50 -12.15 -17.66
C ALA A 704 6.92 -11.66 -17.26
N GLU A 705 7.43 -10.60 -17.89
CA GLU A 705 8.74 -10.01 -17.61
C GLU A 705 8.72 -8.89 -16.55
N THR A 706 7.58 -8.67 -15.88
CA THR A 706 7.47 -7.60 -14.88
C THR A 706 8.22 -7.97 -13.60
N HIS A 707 9.21 -7.15 -13.22
CA HIS A 707 9.86 -7.28 -11.91
C HIS A 707 8.92 -6.80 -10.82
N MET A 708 8.91 -7.53 -9.70
CA MET A 708 8.12 -7.19 -8.51
C MET A 708 9.00 -7.13 -7.27
N GLU A 709 8.65 -6.22 -6.38
CA GLU A 709 9.34 -6.01 -5.11
C GLU A 709 8.29 -5.87 -4.00
N LEU A 710 8.42 -6.70 -2.98
CA LEU A 710 7.66 -6.64 -1.74
C LEU A 710 8.52 -5.93 -0.69
N VAL A 711 8.17 -4.68 -0.38
CA VAL A 711 8.86 -3.87 0.63
C VAL A 711 8.10 -3.97 1.94
N VAL A 712 8.76 -4.53 2.95
CA VAL A 712 8.19 -4.76 4.29
C VAL A 712 9.13 -4.21 5.33
N ASP A 713 8.56 -3.52 6.32
CA ASP A 713 9.23 -3.35 7.60
C ASP A 713 8.72 -4.41 8.57
N GLU A 714 9.63 -5.20 9.13
CA GLU A 714 9.31 -6.41 9.90
C GLU A 714 8.52 -6.13 11.20
N PHE A 715 8.54 -4.89 11.72
CA PHE A 715 8.12 -4.60 13.10
C PHE A 715 7.27 -3.36 13.31
N GLN A 716 7.57 -2.26 12.66
CA GLN A 716 7.08 -0.92 13.01
C GLN A 716 5.84 -0.54 12.22
N SER A 717 5.76 -0.88 10.93
CA SER A 717 4.63 -0.50 10.06
C SER A 717 3.64 -1.64 9.82
N THR A 718 2.34 -1.34 9.80
CA THR A 718 1.29 -2.29 9.34
C THR A 718 1.00 -2.18 7.85
N THR A 719 1.70 -1.28 7.15
CA THR A 719 1.58 -1.08 5.70
C THR A 719 2.73 -1.78 4.99
N LEU A 720 2.40 -2.62 4.02
CA LEU A 720 3.32 -3.31 3.13
C LEU A 720 3.22 -2.67 1.74
N LEU A 721 4.33 -2.57 1.02
CA LEU A 721 4.31 -2.05 -0.34
C LEU A 721 4.61 -3.15 -1.34
N VAL A 722 3.85 -3.18 -2.43
CA VAL A 722 4.16 -3.96 -3.62
C VAL A 722 4.49 -2.98 -4.74
N ARG A 723 5.65 -3.17 -5.38
CA ARG A 723 6.09 -2.35 -6.50
C ARG A 723 6.32 -3.22 -7.72
N THR A 724 6.05 -2.65 -8.89
CA THR A 724 6.22 -3.33 -10.18
C THR A 724 7.04 -2.47 -11.13
N SER A 725 7.90 -3.08 -11.95
CA SER A 725 8.68 -2.34 -12.96
C SER A 725 7.81 -1.69 -14.04
N ALA A 726 6.62 -2.24 -14.28
CA ALA A 726 5.62 -1.67 -15.18
C ALA A 726 4.87 -0.45 -14.58
N ASN A 727 5.13 -0.10 -13.32
CA ASN A 727 4.38 0.90 -12.54
C ASN A 727 2.86 0.67 -12.62
N ALA A 728 2.44 -0.59 -12.55
CA ALA A 728 1.04 -0.97 -12.62
C ALA A 728 0.28 -0.46 -11.39
N ALA A 729 -0.87 0.17 -11.62
CA ALA A 729 -1.75 0.63 -10.55
C ALA A 729 -2.56 -0.54 -9.98
N LEU A 730 -1.98 -1.25 -9.00
CA LEU A 730 -2.69 -2.33 -8.31
C LEU A 730 -3.57 -1.75 -7.20
N PRO A 731 -4.86 -2.16 -7.10
CA PRO A 731 -5.72 -1.73 -6.01
C PRO A 731 -5.16 -2.17 -4.64
N THR A 732 -5.32 -1.31 -3.63
CA THR A 732 -4.93 -1.61 -2.25
C THR A 732 -5.68 -2.82 -1.71
N LEU A 733 -4.95 -3.77 -1.12
CA LEU A 733 -5.56 -4.89 -0.39
C LEU A 733 -5.58 -4.61 1.10
N HIS A 734 -6.73 -4.86 1.71
CA HIS A 734 -6.90 -4.81 3.16
C HIS A 734 -6.98 -6.24 3.71
N LEU A 735 -6.05 -6.58 4.59
CA LEU A 735 -5.93 -7.88 5.25
C LEU A 735 -6.49 -7.72 6.68
N PRO A 736 -7.77 -8.04 6.93
CA PRO A 736 -8.42 -7.71 8.20
C PRO A 736 -7.87 -8.52 9.38
N LYS A 737 -8.03 -7.97 10.58
CA LYS A 737 -7.86 -8.71 11.84
C LYS A 737 -8.96 -9.77 11.97
N ASN A 738 -8.62 -10.96 12.46
CA ASN A 738 -9.59 -12.01 12.77
C ASN A 738 -9.08 -12.96 13.87
N LYS A 739 -9.73 -14.13 14.06
CA LYS A 739 -9.37 -15.12 15.09
C LYS A 739 -7.98 -15.72 14.93
N HIS A 740 -7.41 -15.73 13.72
CA HIS A 740 -6.10 -16.30 13.40
C HIS A 740 -5.00 -15.24 13.26
N PHE A 741 -5.38 -13.99 13.00
CA PHE A 741 -4.48 -12.87 12.81
C PHE A 741 -4.87 -11.69 13.70
N ALA A 742 -4.03 -11.40 14.70
CA ALA A 742 -4.30 -10.40 15.73
C ALA A 742 -4.28 -8.94 15.25
N GLU A 743 -3.69 -8.67 14.09
CA GLU A 743 -3.49 -7.34 13.52
C GLU A 743 -3.99 -7.28 12.09
N ALA A 744 -4.39 -6.10 11.62
CA ALA A 744 -4.69 -5.88 10.22
C ALA A 744 -3.43 -5.40 9.48
N LEU A 745 -3.31 -5.76 8.20
CA LEU A 745 -2.27 -5.26 7.32
C LEU A 745 -2.90 -4.59 6.10
N THR A 746 -2.23 -3.57 5.57
CA THR A 746 -2.64 -2.93 4.32
C THR A 746 -1.52 -3.12 3.30
N VAL A 747 -1.84 -3.63 2.12
CA VAL A 747 -0.87 -3.81 1.02
C VAL A 747 -1.17 -2.78 -0.05
N GLU A 748 -0.24 -1.85 -0.24
CA GLU A 748 -0.39 -0.72 -1.15
C GLU A 748 0.56 -0.82 -2.34
N CYS A 749 0.13 -0.32 -3.49
CA CYS A 749 0.97 -0.17 -4.67
C CYS A 749 0.99 1.30 -5.10
N PRO A 750 1.73 2.16 -4.36
CA PRO A 750 1.70 3.60 -4.58
C PRO A 750 2.36 4.01 -5.90
N THR A 751 1.56 4.51 -6.85
CA THR A 751 2.04 5.02 -8.15
C THR A 751 2.71 6.40 -8.05
N TRP A 752 2.62 7.05 -6.89
CA TRP A 752 3.24 8.36 -6.60
C TRP A 752 4.68 8.24 -6.10
N LEU A 753 5.16 7.03 -5.76
CA LEU A 753 6.57 6.82 -5.49
C LEU A 753 7.38 7.03 -6.78
N PRO A 754 8.66 7.41 -6.65
CA PRO A 754 9.51 7.53 -7.82
C PRO A 754 9.56 6.20 -8.59
N PRO A 755 9.61 6.26 -9.94
CA PRO A 755 9.48 5.08 -10.77
C PRO A 755 10.60 4.09 -10.49
N TRP A 756 10.33 2.83 -10.80
CA TRP A 756 11.37 1.81 -10.85
C TRP A 756 12.47 2.24 -11.82
N PRO A 757 13.75 2.03 -11.51
CA PRO A 757 14.31 1.46 -10.28
C PRO A 757 14.66 2.55 -9.25
N THR A 758 14.01 2.50 -8.09
CA THR A 758 14.28 3.40 -6.95
C THR A 758 14.29 2.57 -5.69
N ARG A 759 15.22 2.82 -4.75
CA ARG A 759 15.27 2.09 -3.49
C ARG A 759 14.22 2.66 -2.54
N VAL A 760 13.44 1.80 -1.88
CA VAL A 760 12.31 2.23 -1.03
C VAL A 760 12.38 1.55 0.33
N ALA A 761 12.00 2.30 1.37
CA ALA A 761 11.84 1.80 2.73
C ALA A 761 10.45 2.16 3.25
N VAL A 762 9.86 1.26 4.03
CA VAL A 762 8.66 1.55 4.82
C VAL A 762 9.11 2.10 6.18
N LEU A 763 8.47 3.19 6.61
CA LEU A 763 8.72 3.85 7.90
C LEU A 763 7.52 3.61 8.84
N PRO A 764 7.67 3.82 10.16
CA PRO A 764 6.56 3.77 11.11
C PRO A 764 5.36 4.64 10.72
N THR A 765 5.61 5.81 10.12
CA THR A 765 4.61 6.84 9.84
C THR A 765 4.54 7.24 8.37
N GLY A 766 5.16 6.46 7.47
CA GLY A 766 5.25 6.80 6.05
C GLY A 766 6.20 5.92 5.25
N THR A 767 6.81 6.48 4.21
CA THR A 767 7.73 5.75 3.31
C THR A 767 8.89 6.65 2.90
N ALA A 768 10.05 6.09 2.60
CA ALA A 768 11.18 6.82 2.05
C ALA A 768 11.65 6.20 0.73
N ALA A 769 12.18 7.04 -0.15
CA ALA A 769 12.80 6.65 -1.41
C ALA A 769 14.17 7.31 -1.54
N ALA A 770 15.18 6.54 -1.93
CA ALA A 770 16.54 7.03 -2.15
C ALA A 770 16.95 6.84 -3.61
N GLN A 771 17.44 7.92 -4.23
CA GLN A 771 17.93 7.94 -5.60
C GLN A 771 19.31 8.57 -5.67
N LEU A 772 20.20 7.99 -6.47
CA LEU A 772 21.51 8.55 -6.77
C LEU A 772 21.44 9.35 -8.07
N GLN A 773 21.90 10.59 -8.04
CA GLN A 773 22.02 11.50 -9.18
C GLN A 773 23.44 12.06 -9.22
N GLY A 774 24.30 11.45 -10.05
CA GLY A 774 25.72 11.81 -10.09
C GLY A 774 26.42 11.46 -8.77
N ASP A 775 27.01 12.46 -8.09
CA ASP A 775 27.67 12.32 -6.79
C ASP A 775 26.74 12.58 -5.60
N THR A 776 25.44 12.73 -5.86
CA THR A 776 24.47 13.24 -4.90
C THR A 776 23.33 12.25 -4.69
N VAL A 777 23.04 11.90 -3.43
CA VAL A 777 21.88 11.09 -3.05
C VAL A 777 20.72 12.00 -2.66
N LEU A 778 19.61 11.84 -3.36
CA LEU A 778 18.33 12.46 -3.03
C LEU A 778 17.49 11.47 -2.21
N LEU A 779 17.21 11.81 -0.96
CA LEU A 779 16.34 11.08 -0.05
C LEU A 779 14.99 11.80 0.05
N GLN A 780 13.96 11.20 -0.53
CA GLN A 780 12.58 11.70 -0.50
C GLN A 780 11.80 10.92 0.55
N ARG A 781 11.13 11.63 1.46
CA ARG A 781 10.29 11.01 2.49
C ARG A 781 8.86 11.41 2.25
N TYR A 782 7.94 10.50 2.49
CA TYR A 782 6.51 10.67 2.25
C TYR A 782 5.76 10.30 3.52
N THR A 783 4.72 11.06 3.82
CA THR A 783 3.75 10.71 4.86
C THR A 783 2.95 9.48 4.45
N ALA A 784 2.22 8.87 5.40
CA ALA A 784 1.29 7.78 5.11
C ALA A 784 0.23 8.13 4.04
N THR A 785 -0.10 9.41 3.85
CA THR A 785 -1.05 9.86 2.82
C THR A 785 -0.39 10.18 1.47
N GLY A 786 0.91 9.90 1.31
CA GLY A 786 1.66 10.14 0.08
C GLY A 786 2.14 11.59 -0.11
N GLN A 787 1.98 12.47 0.89
CA GLN A 787 2.51 13.84 0.83
C GLN A 787 4.03 13.81 0.99
N LEU A 788 4.75 14.37 0.02
CA LEU A 788 6.21 14.53 0.05
C LEU A 788 6.62 15.52 1.16
N LEU A 789 7.45 15.04 2.08
CA LEU A 789 8.17 15.82 3.08
C LEU A 789 9.42 16.47 2.45
N PRO A 790 10.03 17.49 3.10
CA PRO A 790 11.26 18.11 2.60
C PRO A 790 12.33 17.05 2.26
N ALA A 791 12.71 17.02 0.99
CA ALA A 791 13.72 16.10 0.49
C ALA A 791 15.10 16.49 1.04
N LEU A 792 15.89 15.47 1.37
CA LEU A 792 17.25 15.63 1.89
C LEU A 792 18.24 15.25 0.81
N THR A 793 19.25 16.09 0.63
CA THR A 793 20.26 15.94 -0.43
C THR A 793 21.62 15.75 0.21
N TYR A 794 22.31 14.66 -0.14
CA TYR A 794 23.61 14.29 0.41
C TYR A 794 24.64 14.20 -0.70
N ARG A 795 25.72 14.97 -0.59
CA ARG A 795 26.82 14.91 -1.55
C ARG A 795 27.88 13.93 -1.05
N LEU A 796 28.13 12.86 -1.80
CA LEU A 796 29.02 11.76 -1.40
C LEU A 796 30.51 12.00 -1.70
N SER A 797 30.86 13.12 -2.36
CA SER A 797 32.18 13.27 -3.00
C SER A 797 33.38 13.26 -2.04
N THR A 798 34.36 12.41 -2.36
CA THR A 798 35.79 12.71 -2.25
C THR A 798 36.37 12.74 -3.66
N ALA A 799 36.45 13.92 -4.27
CA ALA A 799 37.15 14.39 -5.49
C ALA A 799 37.38 13.50 -6.75
N GLU A 800 37.28 12.17 -6.74
CA GLU A 800 37.77 11.29 -7.83
C GLU A 800 36.81 10.17 -8.26
N GLN A 801 35.61 10.04 -7.69
CA GLN A 801 34.77 8.86 -7.97
C GLN A 801 33.45 9.20 -8.68
N SER A 802 33.32 8.66 -9.90
CA SER A 802 32.08 8.62 -10.68
C SER A 802 31.44 7.25 -10.52
N PHE A 803 30.17 7.20 -10.14
CA PHE A 803 29.37 5.97 -10.20
C PHE A 803 29.17 5.57 -11.66
N SER A 804 29.85 4.53 -12.11
CA SER A 804 29.73 4.01 -13.48
C SER A 804 29.50 2.50 -13.42
N GLY A 805 28.34 2.03 -13.85
CA GLY A 805 28.00 0.60 -13.92
C GLY A 805 26.52 0.30 -13.73
N THR A 806 26.13 -0.92 -14.12
CA THR A 806 24.84 -1.55 -13.80
C THR A 806 24.99 -2.33 -12.49
N GLU A 807 24.12 -2.09 -11.50
CA GLU A 807 24.19 -2.77 -10.20
C GLU A 807 23.65 -4.21 -10.27
N TYR A 808 24.31 -5.15 -9.61
CA TYR A 808 23.76 -6.48 -9.33
C TYR A 808 22.69 -6.38 -8.22
N GLY A 809 21.54 -7.06 -8.40
CA GLY A 809 20.45 -7.04 -7.41
C GLY A 809 19.61 -5.76 -7.40
N TRP A 810 19.48 -5.08 -8.53
CA TRP A 810 18.79 -3.78 -8.65
C TRP A 810 17.25 -3.90 -8.60
N PRO A 811 16.53 -3.08 -7.80
CA PRO A 811 16.99 -2.04 -6.87
C PRO A 811 17.57 -2.62 -5.58
N GLY A 812 18.68 -2.05 -5.13
CA GLY A 812 19.26 -2.39 -3.83
C GLY A 812 18.38 -1.98 -2.64
N SER A 813 18.66 -2.55 -1.48
CA SER A 813 17.87 -2.33 -0.26
C SER A 813 18.06 -0.93 0.33
N LEU A 814 16.96 -0.32 0.81
CA LEU A 814 16.99 0.85 1.69
C LEU A 814 16.44 0.45 3.06
N LEU A 815 17.28 0.48 4.08
CA LEU A 815 16.91 0.09 5.45
C LEU A 815 16.77 1.33 6.33
N TYR A 816 15.74 1.36 7.17
CA TYR A 816 15.53 2.42 8.16
C TYR A 816 15.76 1.88 9.57
N TYR A 817 16.55 2.61 10.37
CA TYR A 817 16.74 2.33 11.79
C TYR A 817 17.10 3.61 12.54
N ASP A 818 16.32 3.96 13.57
CA ASP A 818 16.60 5.06 14.51
C ASP A 818 16.98 6.39 13.82
N GLY A 819 16.13 6.85 12.89
CA GLY A 819 16.36 8.11 12.15
C GLY A 819 17.54 8.09 11.17
N LYS A 820 18.09 6.91 10.87
CA LYS A 820 19.14 6.69 9.87
C LYS A 820 18.66 5.75 8.78
N TYR A 821 19.12 6.01 7.57
CA TYR A 821 18.85 5.23 6.37
C TYR A 821 20.15 4.58 5.92
N PHE A 822 20.14 3.27 5.71
CA PHE A 822 21.30 2.49 5.28
C PHE A 822 21.04 1.91 3.89
N THR A 823 22.02 2.05 3.00
CA THR A 823 21.94 1.61 1.61
C THR A 823 23.37 1.39 1.08
N TYR A 824 23.49 0.88 -0.14
CA TYR A 824 24.76 0.75 -0.83
C TYR A 824 24.62 1.11 -2.32
N TRP A 825 25.73 1.47 -2.95
CA TRP A 825 25.92 1.56 -4.40
C TRP A 825 27.27 0.93 -4.74
N GLN A 826 27.27 -0.12 -5.58
CA GLN A 826 28.48 -0.91 -5.88
C GLN A 826 29.16 -1.41 -4.60
N ASN A 827 30.44 -1.11 -4.40
CA ASN A 827 31.18 -1.43 -3.16
C ASN A 827 31.05 -0.34 -2.09
N GLN A 828 30.16 0.63 -2.22
CA GLN A 828 30.05 1.75 -1.27
C GLN A 828 28.81 1.58 -0.40
N MET A 829 29.01 1.34 0.88
CA MET A 829 27.96 1.37 1.88
C MET A 829 27.79 2.78 2.43
N ILE A 830 26.55 3.22 2.57
CA ILE A 830 26.22 4.60 2.94
C ILE A 830 25.18 4.58 4.04
N TRP A 831 25.38 5.40 5.06
CA TRP A 831 24.30 5.78 5.97
C TRP A 831 24.02 7.27 5.91
N LEU A 832 22.74 7.60 5.94
CA LEU A 832 22.18 8.95 5.83
C LEU A 832 21.35 9.22 7.07
N ALA A 833 21.63 10.27 7.84
CA ALA A 833 20.78 10.71 8.94
C ALA A 833 19.88 11.87 8.51
N GLU A 834 18.71 11.95 9.13
CA GLU A 834 17.76 13.05 8.91
C GLU A 834 18.33 14.43 9.27
N SER A 835 19.38 14.49 10.09
CA SER A 835 20.13 15.72 10.40
C SER A 835 20.97 16.25 9.23
N GLY A 836 21.01 15.57 8.09
CA GLY A 836 21.87 15.88 6.95
C GLY A 836 23.29 15.31 7.05
N ARG A 837 23.64 14.67 8.18
CA ARG A 837 24.92 13.94 8.32
C ARG A 837 24.86 12.66 7.49
N HIS A 838 25.96 12.32 6.85
CA HIS A 838 26.12 11.04 6.17
C HIS A 838 27.54 10.50 6.38
N ARG A 839 27.72 9.21 6.14
CA ARG A 839 29.04 8.59 6.04
C ARG A 839 29.01 7.55 4.94
N MET A 840 30.12 7.48 4.23
CA MET A 840 30.38 6.48 3.22
C MET A 840 31.51 5.57 3.69
N HIS A 841 31.35 4.28 3.44
CA HIS A 841 32.31 3.23 3.74
C HIS A 841 32.54 2.42 2.46
N ILE A 842 33.80 2.29 2.05
CA ILE A 842 34.19 1.54 0.87
C ILE A 842 34.47 0.09 1.29
N LEU A 843 33.69 -0.84 0.77
CA LEU A 843 33.85 -2.27 0.93
C LEU A 843 34.94 -2.78 -0.03
N PRO A 844 35.62 -3.89 0.33
CA PRO A 844 36.63 -4.51 -0.53
C PRO A 844 36.04 -5.04 -1.85
N THR A 845 34.78 -5.47 -1.83
CA THR A 845 34.06 -6.05 -2.97
C THR A 845 32.69 -5.40 -3.17
N GLU A 846 32.11 -5.57 -4.37
CA GLU A 846 30.77 -5.05 -4.69
C GLU A 846 29.69 -5.73 -3.85
N ALA A 847 28.76 -4.92 -3.34
CA ALA A 847 27.64 -5.38 -2.55
C ALA A 847 26.44 -5.78 -3.43
N TYR A 848 25.80 -6.89 -3.07
CA TYR A 848 24.64 -7.46 -3.77
C TYR A 848 23.35 -7.32 -2.99
N GLN A 849 23.45 -7.35 -1.66
CA GLN A 849 22.31 -7.25 -0.76
C GLN A 849 22.79 -6.66 0.57
N LEU A 850 21.94 -5.85 1.20
CA LEU A 850 22.13 -5.34 2.55
C LEU A 850 20.98 -5.83 3.44
N VAL A 851 21.32 -6.48 4.56
CA VAL A 851 20.35 -7.01 5.52
C VAL A 851 20.68 -6.59 6.95
N ARG A 852 19.69 -6.63 7.84
CA ARG A 852 19.80 -6.22 9.24
C ARG A 852 19.41 -7.33 10.21
N SER A 853 19.98 -7.28 11.41
CA SER A 853 19.59 -8.16 12.51
C SER A 853 18.17 -7.86 13.02
N PRO A 854 17.35 -8.90 13.28
CA PRO A 854 16.03 -8.75 13.86
C PRO A 854 16.14 -8.83 15.39
N TYR A 855 15.25 -8.14 16.11
CA TYR A 855 15.08 -8.28 17.56
C TYR A 855 16.31 -7.96 18.45
N THR A 856 17.24 -7.13 18.01
CA THR A 856 18.42 -6.73 18.80
C THR A 856 18.37 -5.24 19.17
N ALA A 857 18.79 -4.90 20.39
CA ALA A 857 18.93 -3.50 20.82
C ALA A 857 20.05 -2.77 20.07
N GLU A 858 21.09 -3.50 19.68
CA GLU A 858 22.15 -3.01 18.81
C GLU A 858 21.91 -3.47 17.37
N LEU A 859 21.96 -2.53 16.43
CA LEU A 859 21.82 -2.82 15.00
C LEU A 859 23.09 -3.53 14.51
N SER A 860 22.93 -4.74 13.97
CA SER A 860 23.96 -5.37 13.15
C SER A 860 23.49 -5.40 11.71
N LEU A 861 24.38 -5.06 10.78
CA LEU A 861 24.17 -5.08 9.36
C LEU A 861 25.07 -6.15 8.74
N ALA A 862 24.58 -6.80 7.70
CA ALA A 862 25.39 -7.69 6.89
C ALA A 862 25.22 -7.36 5.40
N VAL A 863 26.32 -7.47 4.67
CA VAL A 863 26.39 -7.20 3.24
C VAL A 863 26.86 -8.45 2.52
N VAL A 864 26.16 -8.84 1.46
CA VAL A 864 26.52 -9.97 0.60
C VAL A 864 27.38 -9.45 -0.55
N SER A 865 28.43 -10.20 -0.94
CA SER A 865 29.30 -9.94 -2.09
C SER A 865 29.75 -11.26 -2.75
N GLU A 866 30.56 -11.19 -3.81
CA GLU A 866 31.14 -12.38 -4.48
C GLU A 866 31.97 -13.26 -3.54
N GLU A 867 32.60 -12.64 -2.53
CA GLU A 867 33.44 -13.32 -1.54
C GLU A 867 32.62 -13.83 -0.32
N GLY A 868 31.28 -13.78 -0.39
CA GLY A 868 30.36 -14.26 0.63
C GLY A 868 29.68 -13.13 1.38
N PHE A 869 29.87 -12.98 2.70
CA PHE A 869 29.27 -11.88 3.44
C PHE A 869 30.17 -11.24 4.50
N MET A 870 29.93 -9.94 4.72
CA MET A 870 30.62 -9.10 5.69
C MET A 870 29.62 -8.56 6.71
N ARG A 871 30.02 -8.49 7.99
CA ARG A 871 29.21 -7.90 9.06
C ARG A 871 29.75 -6.54 9.46
N TRP A 872 28.83 -5.63 9.78
CA TRP A 872 29.12 -4.30 10.31
C TRP A 872 28.17 -3.96 11.46
N GLU A 873 28.71 -3.36 12.52
CA GLU A 873 27.95 -2.87 13.67
C GLU A 873 28.15 -1.36 13.81
N PRO A 874 27.17 -0.53 13.41
CA PRO A 874 27.32 0.93 13.40
C PRO A 874 27.60 1.55 14.78
N SER A 875 27.26 0.87 15.87
CA SER A 875 27.48 1.32 17.25
C SER A 875 28.94 1.18 17.71
N LYS A 876 29.72 0.25 17.13
CA LYS A 876 31.09 -0.03 17.59
C LYS A 876 32.11 0.89 16.88
N PRO A 877 32.95 1.64 17.63
CA PRO A 877 33.98 2.47 17.05
C PRO A 877 35.13 1.62 16.49
N THR A 878 35.27 1.54 15.17
CA THR A 878 36.33 0.75 14.54
C THR A 878 37.60 1.58 14.26
N ARG A 879 38.76 1.09 14.71
CA ARG A 879 40.07 1.73 14.52
C ARG A 879 40.73 1.45 13.15
N ASN A 880 40.46 0.32 12.47
CA ASN A 880 41.20 -0.04 11.23
C ASN A 880 40.42 -0.76 10.10
N ALA A 881 39.16 -1.17 10.27
CA ALA A 881 38.20 -1.48 9.20
C ALA A 881 36.84 -1.72 9.86
N PRO A 882 35.71 -1.19 9.35
CA PRO A 882 34.39 -1.41 9.95
C PRO A 882 33.77 -2.79 9.66
N TRP A 883 34.37 -3.59 8.78
CA TRP A 883 33.82 -4.90 8.38
C TRP A 883 34.64 -6.06 8.94
N GLU A 884 33.93 -7.06 9.43
CA GLU A 884 34.47 -8.40 9.68
C GLU A 884 34.07 -9.26 8.47
N GLN A 885 35.04 -9.76 7.71
CA GLN A 885 34.79 -10.72 6.64
C GLN A 885 34.60 -12.09 7.27
N LEU A 886 33.41 -12.65 7.13
CA LEU A 886 32.98 -13.80 7.93
C LEU A 886 33.00 -15.12 7.17
N THR A 887 33.22 -15.08 5.85
CA THR A 887 33.35 -16.25 4.99
C THR A 887 34.61 -16.10 4.14
N ALA A 888 35.55 -17.04 4.28
CA ALA A 888 36.86 -16.96 3.62
C ALA A 888 37.35 -18.30 3.02
N ASP A 889 36.58 -19.39 3.09
CA ASP A 889 37.06 -20.69 2.60
C ASP A 889 36.59 -20.98 1.18
N ASP A 890 37.51 -21.39 0.30
CA ASP A 890 37.29 -21.87 -1.09
C ASP A 890 36.23 -22.99 -1.20
N ALA A 891 35.83 -23.60 -0.08
CA ALA A 891 34.81 -24.64 0.03
C ALA A 891 33.41 -24.12 0.39
N SER A 892 33.24 -22.80 0.61
CA SER A 892 31.94 -22.22 0.98
C SER A 892 31.03 -22.09 -0.25
N PRO A 893 29.74 -22.44 -0.14
CA PRO A 893 28.80 -22.32 -1.25
C PRO A 893 28.58 -20.87 -1.66
N SER A 894 28.39 -20.61 -2.96
CA SER A 894 28.12 -19.25 -3.46
C SER A 894 26.82 -18.69 -2.88
N ILE A 895 26.93 -17.64 -2.06
CA ILE A 895 25.80 -16.99 -1.39
C ILE A 895 25.27 -15.87 -2.29
N HIS A 896 24.00 -15.96 -2.70
CA HIS A 896 23.33 -14.94 -3.52
C HIS A 896 22.37 -14.07 -2.71
N GLY A 897 22.04 -14.48 -1.50
CA GLY A 897 21.26 -13.69 -0.55
C GLY A 897 21.52 -14.11 0.88
N LEU A 898 21.14 -13.27 1.84
CA LEU A 898 21.36 -13.52 3.25
C LEU A 898 20.14 -13.07 4.04
N CYS A 899 19.84 -13.77 5.14
CA CYS A 899 18.79 -13.37 6.06
C CYS A 899 19.24 -13.65 7.49
N PHE A 900 19.01 -12.70 8.39
CA PHE A 900 19.19 -12.96 9.81
C PHE A 900 17.98 -13.74 10.34
N VAL A 901 18.25 -14.86 11.02
CA VAL A 901 17.23 -15.71 11.64
C VAL A 901 17.25 -15.63 13.17
N GLY A 902 18.28 -15.00 13.72
CA GLY A 902 18.40 -14.68 15.14
C GLY A 902 19.50 -13.63 15.36
N ALA A 903 19.72 -13.24 16.61
CA ALA A 903 20.72 -12.23 16.97
C ALA A 903 22.16 -12.65 16.62
N ALA A 904 22.44 -13.95 16.65
CA ALA A 904 23.75 -14.53 16.36
C ALA A 904 23.69 -15.59 15.24
N HIS A 905 22.63 -15.60 14.43
CA HIS A 905 22.47 -16.61 13.38
C HIS A 905 22.00 -15.97 12.08
N VAL A 906 22.66 -16.34 10.98
CA VAL A 906 22.30 -15.93 9.62
C VAL A 906 22.19 -17.13 8.72
N VAL A 907 21.32 -17.06 7.73
CA VAL A 907 21.18 -18.08 6.70
C VAL A 907 21.55 -17.49 5.37
N GLY A 908 22.58 -18.07 4.74
CA GLY A 908 22.95 -17.81 3.36
C GLY A 908 22.04 -18.58 2.40
N ILE A 909 21.60 -17.90 1.34
CA ILE A 909 20.74 -18.42 0.28
C ILE A 909 21.61 -18.71 -0.94
N SER A 910 21.59 -19.95 -1.40
CA SER A 910 22.19 -20.39 -2.66
C SER A 910 21.11 -21.01 -3.55
N ILE A 911 21.45 -21.34 -4.80
CA ILE A 911 20.47 -21.80 -5.81
C ILE A 911 19.63 -23.00 -5.33
N ASN A 912 20.26 -24.00 -4.69
CA ASN A 912 19.61 -25.25 -4.28
C ASN A 912 19.79 -25.59 -2.78
N GLN A 913 20.29 -24.64 -1.99
CA GLN A 913 20.65 -24.90 -0.60
C GLN A 913 20.56 -23.63 0.25
N ALA A 914 20.32 -23.83 1.55
CA ALA A 914 20.42 -22.82 2.59
C ALA A 914 21.56 -23.20 3.55
N SER A 915 22.42 -22.24 3.86
CA SER A 915 23.59 -22.43 4.72
C SER A 915 23.39 -21.65 6.02
N LEU A 916 23.17 -22.34 7.14
CA LEU A 916 23.02 -21.73 8.46
C LEU A 916 24.40 -21.47 9.06
N TYR A 917 24.67 -20.22 9.42
CA TYR A 917 25.89 -19.78 10.09
C TYR A 917 25.59 -19.25 11.50
N ALA A 918 26.43 -19.60 12.46
CA ALA A 918 26.50 -18.98 13.77
C ALA A 918 27.56 -17.86 13.75
N LEU A 919 27.19 -16.70 14.28
CA LEU A 919 28.04 -15.51 14.36
C LEU A 919 28.73 -15.46 15.72
N GLY A 920 30.03 -15.72 15.75
CA GLY A 920 30.87 -15.67 16.95
C GLY A 920 31.82 -14.47 16.97
N PRO A 921 32.64 -14.33 18.04
CA PRO A 921 33.71 -13.33 18.12
C PRO A 921 34.92 -13.66 17.21
N ASP A 922 35.05 -14.91 16.75
CA ASP A 922 36.14 -15.39 15.90
C ASP A 922 35.73 -15.53 14.41
N GLY A 923 34.55 -15.04 14.04
CA GLY A 923 34.01 -15.12 12.68
C GLY A 923 32.65 -15.84 12.58
N ALA A 924 32.20 -16.15 11.36
CA ALA A 924 31.00 -16.97 11.16
C ALA A 924 31.39 -18.42 10.95
N GLN A 925 30.74 -19.31 11.70
CA GLN A 925 30.91 -20.75 11.59
C GLN A 925 29.71 -21.35 10.89
N LEU A 926 29.95 -22.14 9.83
CA LEU A 926 28.89 -22.93 9.20
C LEU A 926 28.40 -24.00 10.17
N VAL A 927 27.13 -23.94 10.53
CA VAL A 927 26.46 -24.87 11.47
C VAL A 927 25.78 -25.98 10.69
N ARG A 928 25.03 -25.65 9.64
CA ARG A 928 24.24 -26.62 8.87
C ARG A 928 24.09 -26.20 7.42
N LEU A 929 24.06 -27.19 6.54
CA LEU A 929 23.65 -27.04 5.15
C LEU A 929 22.33 -27.78 4.91
N ILE A 930 21.35 -27.11 4.32
CA ILE A 930 19.99 -27.61 4.13
C ILE A 930 19.68 -27.59 2.64
N GLU A 931 19.45 -28.76 2.05
CA GLU A 931 19.07 -28.88 0.65
C GLU A 931 17.61 -28.45 0.45
N VAL A 932 17.41 -27.35 -0.30
CA VAL A 932 16.09 -26.84 -0.66
C VAL A 932 16.16 -26.33 -2.11
N PRO A 933 15.68 -27.09 -3.09
CA PRO A 933 15.67 -26.64 -4.48
C PRO A 933 14.70 -25.47 -4.65
N ASP A 934 15.08 -24.52 -5.52
CA ASP A 934 14.30 -23.32 -5.83
C ASP A 934 13.89 -22.51 -4.58
N LEU A 935 14.83 -22.33 -3.65
CA LEU A 935 14.62 -21.52 -2.46
C LEU A 935 14.32 -20.06 -2.84
N VAL A 936 13.22 -19.53 -2.30
CA VAL A 936 12.73 -18.17 -2.59
C VAL A 936 12.99 -17.23 -1.43
N ALA A 937 12.74 -17.66 -0.20
CA ALA A 937 12.87 -16.82 0.97
C ALA A 937 13.26 -17.61 2.21
N VAL A 938 14.01 -16.96 3.08
CA VAL A 938 14.24 -17.36 4.47
C VAL A 938 13.46 -16.41 5.36
N LEU A 939 12.73 -16.94 6.33
CA LEU A 939 11.85 -16.16 7.18
C LEU A 939 12.19 -16.41 8.66
N PRO A 940 12.54 -15.36 9.44
CA PRO A 940 12.59 -15.49 10.89
C PRO A 940 11.19 -15.75 11.42
N THR A 941 11.05 -16.67 12.38
CA THR A 941 9.75 -16.96 13.02
C THR A 941 9.56 -16.16 14.31
N SER A 942 8.36 -16.21 14.89
CA SER A 942 8.13 -15.66 16.23
C SER A 942 8.88 -16.43 17.34
N HIS A 943 9.40 -17.61 17.04
CA HIS A 943 10.19 -18.41 17.98
C HIS A 943 11.68 -18.18 17.71
N ARG A 944 12.40 -17.63 18.69
CA ARG A 944 13.80 -17.19 18.52
C ARG A 944 14.79 -18.30 18.13
N GLN A 945 14.43 -19.56 18.35
CA GLN A 945 15.24 -20.73 17.97
C GLN A 945 14.79 -21.40 16.67
N GLN A 946 13.92 -20.77 15.88
CA GLN A 946 13.35 -21.39 14.68
C GLN A 946 13.27 -20.39 13.52
N PHE A 947 13.52 -20.91 12.31
CA PHE A 947 13.34 -20.18 11.06
C PHE A 947 12.56 -21.02 10.05
N ALA A 948 12.06 -20.38 9.00
CA ALA A 948 11.36 -21.06 7.92
C ALA A 948 12.06 -20.85 6.57
N LEU A 949 11.97 -21.85 5.72
CA LEU A 949 12.44 -21.83 4.34
C LEU A 949 11.25 -22.00 3.40
N LEU A 950 11.06 -21.06 2.48
CA LEU A 950 10.01 -21.11 1.46
C LEU A 950 10.60 -21.43 0.09
N ALA A 951 10.19 -22.54 -0.51
CA ALA A 951 10.51 -22.88 -1.90
C ALA A 951 9.51 -22.24 -2.88
N SER A 952 9.91 -22.08 -4.14
CA SER A 952 9.07 -21.50 -5.21
C SER A 952 7.80 -22.29 -5.50
N THR A 953 7.78 -23.58 -5.14
CA THR A 953 6.65 -24.50 -5.22
C THR A 953 5.63 -24.32 -4.09
N GLY A 954 5.89 -23.41 -3.15
CA GLY A 954 5.02 -23.16 -2.00
C GLY A 954 5.29 -24.05 -0.80
N ARG A 955 6.32 -24.89 -0.83
CA ARG A 955 6.72 -25.69 0.33
C ARG A 955 7.43 -24.80 1.35
N LEU A 956 6.80 -24.60 2.50
CA LEU A 956 7.34 -23.84 3.63
C LEU A 956 7.75 -24.80 4.74
N SER A 957 9.05 -24.95 5.00
CA SER A 957 9.59 -25.88 6.01
C SER A 957 10.15 -25.13 7.21
N LEU A 958 9.93 -25.66 8.42
CA LEU A 958 10.39 -25.07 9.67
C LEU A 958 11.62 -25.80 10.20
N HIS A 959 12.66 -25.06 10.61
CA HIS A 959 13.96 -25.59 11.03
C HIS A 959 14.39 -24.97 12.37
N GLN A 960 14.93 -25.78 13.28
CA GLN A 960 15.50 -25.26 14.53
C GLN A 960 16.95 -24.82 14.34
N LEU A 961 17.38 -23.81 15.09
CA LEU A 961 18.77 -23.36 15.14
C LEU A 961 19.69 -24.40 15.81
N ASP A 962 19.20 -25.08 16.84
CA ASP A 962 19.98 -25.97 17.71
C ASP A 962 19.81 -27.48 17.44
N GLU A 963 19.20 -27.88 16.31
CA GLU A 963 19.08 -29.31 15.97
C GLU A 963 20.47 -29.88 15.60
N GLU A 964 20.94 -30.90 16.32
CA GLU A 964 22.18 -31.64 16.01
C GLU A 964 22.06 -32.48 14.72
#